data_AF-A0A7W5DTV9-F1
#
_entry.id   AF-A0A7W5DTV9-F1
#
_cell.length_a   1.000
_cell.length_b   1.000
_cell.length_c   1.000
_cell.angle_alpha   90.00
_cell.angle_beta   90.00
_cell.angle_gamma   90.00
#
_symmetry.space_group_name_H-M   'P 1'
#
loop_
_entity.id
_entity.type
_entity.pdbx_description
1 polymer ?
#
loop_
_entity_poly.entity_id
_entity_poly.type
_entity_poly.pdbx_seq_one_letter_code
_entity_poly.pdbx_strand_id
1 'polypeptide(L)'
;MIQTSEEARAEFWKRARLHGLLRQHKQERLGSEPVPNRSDDDQMAEPAVDASRNRGRRWLFTVAAIAACLLLSVGIHWAITLNQSQMGTTRKTASSDSGKAINPNITSENSDNSREDDPNLSPRKPWVAFLRNSIDAQWGDRGTARRVGDSLGAGRLTLKSGLIEFQTNRGAVVVVEGPADLDLVDDMEIRCREGQLTVNVPPPAQGFLVRTESVDVVDLGTAFSMQVDVNDDARIHVIEGEVDLVSPSDAGASGLVSATTRRLSKGESVEVESPGNYRDIEVSDRLTNSKSRTQSIANSFDEVYRRLWHHRRSEIMQDPSCLVYYDFVREPATQANELILPNRAKAATENSHGTIIGCDWTDGRWKGKHALDFKSVFDRILLSVEGQHEKVTCMVKIRVDALKGGTTPILTSRSLLPRGLHWSIETDLENSSLARLVWRRNGDSNTSLPLEFSTPPILRGEQMGTWIQLAFIWNSSKGQLQQFVDGKSVDTQWDRTSIDSSTGELDLSDLQIGNGSPTVMEADTRASNLCGRIDEFMLFDRELAPHEVQAFHNLGRSYWTNNGRDGDWEDANNWSGGISPNPGDDLYINRPGDERARYRAYAKANYGAIHVGNFSGQVGDLIVEGGVLNVDRNPTFMSRVGASGGEGKLIHRDGDVRINTLQIGLDDGSEGHYLLQGGRLLLSRAPLEKRYSLSVGENDGEGVFSISNGTLTTRQGVILGRSEGQGVFQVIGSQADAIAIGSFGSKDGEWYQSSGSMLDVRIDDGGITPIRINEADGDGSDGANVTFCAGSLLNVEFLGESQPGSWDVMTWKGDLNDEGLQFAPTVDSDVWSFEFVDTNESGTMDTLRVTAK
;
A
#
# COMPACT_ATOMS: atom_id res chain seq x y z
N MET A 1 -37.94 29.31 -26.18
CA MET A 1 -38.12 30.78 -26.14
C MET A 1 -36.83 31.55 -25.79
N ILE A 2 -35.97 31.07 -24.87
CA ILE A 2 -34.68 31.74 -24.56
C ILE A 2 -33.67 31.67 -25.73
N GLN A 3 -33.68 30.60 -26.53
CA GLN A 3 -32.75 30.45 -27.66
C GLN A 3 -33.02 31.41 -28.83
N THR A 4 -34.21 32.02 -28.92
CA THR A 4 -34.64 32.77 -30.11
C THR A 4 -34.89 34.25 -29.85
N SER A 5 -34.77 34.72 -28.60
CA SER A 5 -34.97 36.13 -28.24
C SER A 5 -33.81 36.66 -27.40
N GLU A 6 -33.24 37.77 -27.84
CA GLU A 6 -32.17 38.48 -27.12
C GLU A 6 -32.68 39.12 -25.83
N GLU A 7 -33.91 39.64 -25.83
CA GLU A 7 -34.57 40.16 -24.62
C GLU A 7 -34.81 39.06 -23.59
N ALA A 8 -35.19 37.85 -24.02
CA ALA A 8 -35.37 36.72 -23.12
C ALA A 8 -34.03 36.26 -22.48
N ARG A 9 -32.91 36.33 -23.21
CA ARG A 9 -31.57 36.06 -22.67
C ARG A 9 -31.09 37.14 -21.71
N ALA A 10 -31.32 38.40 -22.04
CA ALA A 10 -30.97 39.52 -21.17
C ALA A 10 -31.75 39.46 -19.84
N GLU A 11 -33.06 39.18 -19.91
CA GLU A 11 -33.91 39.05 -18.73
C GLU A 11 -33.55 37.82 -17.89
N PHE A 12 -33.18 36.70 -18.51
CA PHE A 12 -32.67 35.52 -17.82
C PHE A 12 -31.40 35.82 -17.02
N TRP A 13 -30.39 36.46 -17.64
CA TRP A 13 -29.14 36.81 -16.96
C TRP A 13 -29.33 37.87 -15.87
N LYS A 14 -30.27 38.80 -16.07
CA LYS A 14 -30.64 39.80 -15.07
C LYS A 14 -31.25 39.13 -13.83
N ARG A 15 -32.11 38.13 -14.01
CA ARG A 15 -32.68 37.33 -12.91
C ARG A 15 -31.64 36.42 -12.26
N ALA A 16 -30.79 35.76 -13.03
CA ALA A 16 -29.71 34.92 -12.50
C ALA A 16 -28.74 35.74 -11.62
N ARG A 17 -28.36 36.95 -12.06
CA ARG A 17 -27.54 37.88 -11.28
C ARG A 17 -28.23 38.36 -10.02
N LEU A 18 -29.53 38.67 -10.09
CA LEU A 18 -30.34 39.04 -8.92
C LEU A 18 -30.41 37.89 -7.90
N HIS A 19 -30.61 36.66 -8.36
CA HIS A 19 -30.60 35.47 -7.48
C HIS A 19 -29.23 35.23 -6.84
N GLY A 20 -28.13 35.44 -7.58
CA GLY A 20 -26.77 35.40 -7.02
C GLY A 20 -26.54 36.44 -5.94
N LEU A 21 -26.96 37.69 -6.16
CA LEU A 21 -26.84 38.78 -5.19
C LEU A 21 -27.71 38.57 -3.95
N LEU A 22 -28.96 38.12 -4.12
CA LEU A 22 -29.84 37.81 -2.98
C LEU A 22 -29.31 36.64 -2.13
N ARG A 23 -28.62 35.69 -2.76
CA ARG A 23 -27.97 34.56 -2.07
C ARG A 23 -26.74 35.01 -1.28
N GLN A 24 -25.87 35.83 -1.87
CA GLN A 24 -24.74 36.44 -1.18
C GLN A 24 -25.24 37.24 0.04
N HIS A 25 -26.28 38.07 -0.15
CA HIS A 25 -26.85 38.86 0.92
C HIS A 25 -27.50 38.00 2.02
N LYS A 26 -28.10 36.85 1.66
CA LYS A 26 -28.65 35.88 2.62
C LYS A 26 -27.54 35.18 3.42
N GLN A 27 -26.41 34.84 2.80
CA GLN A 27 -25.25 34.24 3.49
C GLN A 27 -24.58 35.24 4.44
N GLU A 28 -24.41 36.49 4.01
CA GLU A 28 -23.88 37.57 4.86
C GLU A 28 -24.81 37.86 6.06
N ARG A 29 -26.13 37.81 5.85
CA ARG A 29 -27.12 38.10 6.92
C ARG A 29 -27.29 36.94 7.91
N LEU A 30 -27.29 35.68 7.45
CA LEU A 30 -27.37 34.50 8.33
C LEU A 30 -26.08 34.24 9.12
N GLY A 31 -24.93 34.72 8.64
CA GLY A 31 -23.67 34.74 9.41
C GLY A 31 -23.59 35.85 10.47
N SER A 32 -24.62 36.70 10.59
CA SER A 32 -24.62 37.90 11.44
C SER A 32 -25.77 38.00 12.43
N GLU A 33 -26.61 36.97 12.60
CA GLU A 33 -27.60 36.96 13.68
C GLU A 33 -26.92 36.62 15.03
N PRO A 34 -26.86 37.54 16.00
CA PRO A 34 -26.39 37.22 17.33
C PRO A 34 -27.52 36.51 18.09
N VAL A 35 -27.16 35.41 18.76
CA VAL A 35 -27.97 34.77 19.80
C VAL A 35 -28.42 35.84 20.80
N PRO A 36 -29.72 35.99 21.12
CA PRO A 36 -30.15 37.02 22.05
C PRO A 36 -29.88 36.55 23.48
N ASN A 37 -29.04 37.27 24.21
CA ASN A 37 -29.21 37.34 25.66
C ASN A 37 -28.78 38.69 26.24
N ARG A 38 -29.64 39.17 27.14
CA ARG A 38 -29.47 40.28 28.12
C ARG A 38 -28.02 40.37 28.63
N SER A 39 -27.42 41.54 28.85
CA SER A 39 -27.91 42.74 29.53
C SER A 39 -27.07 43.98 29.18
N ASP A 40 -27.65 45.16 29.46
CA ASP A 40 -27.11 46.51 29.36
C ASP A 40 -25.71 46.69 30.00
N ASP A 41 -24.75 47.29 29.28
CA ASP A 41 -24.33 48.69 29.49
C ASP A 41 -23.04 49.03 28.71
N ASP A 42 -23.08 50.21 28.08
CA ASP A 42 -22.02 51.17 27.76
C ASP A 42 -20.91 50.93 26.69
N GLN A 43 -21.10 51.72 25.62
CA GLN A 43 -20.18 52.70 25.02
C GLN A 43 -19.01 52.26 24.11
N MET A 44 -19.24 52.53 22.82
CA MET A 44 -18.40 53.24 21.84
C MET A 44 -16.87 53.26 22.03
N ALA A 45 -16.13 52.72 21.05
CA ALA A 45 -15.34 53.48 20.06
C ALA A 45 -14.35 52.56 19.32
N GLU A 46 -14.19 52.82 18.02
CA GLU A 46 -13.27 52.15 17.09
C GLU A 46 -11.88 52.86 17.05
N PRO A 47 -10.89 52.43 16.23
CA PRO A 47 -9.63 51.84 16.67
C PRO A 47 -8.40 52.78 16.55
N ALA A 48 -7.26 52.37 17.13
CA ALA A 48 -5.95 52.95 16.79
C ALA A 48 -4.82 51.92 16.82
N VAL A 49 -4.06 51.93 15.72
CA VAL A 49 -2.76 51.30 15.49
C VAL A 49 -1.69 52.09 16.26
N ASP A 50 -0.80 51.45 17.04
CA ASP A 50 0.64 51.34 16.70
C ASP A 50 1.53 50.69 17.80
N ALA A 51 2.60 50.07 17.30
CA ALA A 51 3.86 49.54 17.82
C ALA A 51 4.31 49.61 19.31
N SER A 52 4.75 48.42 19.76
CA SER A 52 6.04 48.10 20.40
C SER A 52 6.26 48.21 21.94
N ARG A 53 7.03 47.22 22.43
CA ARG A 53 7.87 47.16 23.65
C ARG A 53 7.18 47.07 25.02
N ASN A 54 7.12 45.85 25.57
CA ASN A 54 7.92 45.46 26.76
C ASN A 54 7.63 44.01 27.19
N ARG A 55 8.49 43.09 26.74
CA ARG A 55 8.69 41.75 27.31
C ARG A 55 9.79 41.85 28.36
N GLY A 56 9.57 41.29 29.54
CA GLY A 56 10.61 41.11 30.56
C GLY A 56 10.23 41.61 31.94
N ARG A 57 9.19 41.01 32.56
CA ARG A 57 9.01 41.00 34.03
C ARG A 57 7.81 40.20 34.56
N ARG A 58 6.93 39.68 33.70
CA ARG A 58 5.74 38.91 34.11
C ARG A 58 5.93 37.38 34.22
N TRP A 59 7.05 36.82 33.78
CA TRP A 59 7.24 35.35 33.74
C TRP A 59 7.67 34.72 35.08
N LEU A 60 8.30 35.49 35.99
CA LEU A 60 8.77 34.95 37.28
C LEU A 60 7.67 34.70 38.31
N PHE A 61 6.51 35.35 38.20
CA PHE A 61 5.40 35.16 39.15
C PHE A 61 4.45 34.02 38.76
N THR A 62 4.47 33.56 37.50
CA THR A 62 3.59 32.47 37.03
C THR A 62 4.17 31.09 37.33
N VAL A 63 5.49 30.95 37.37
CA VAL A 63 6.18 29.67 37.66
C VAL A 63 6.05 29.28 39.14
N ALA A 64 6.07 30.25 40.06
CA ALA A 64 5.92 29.99 41.50
C ALA A 64 4.49 29.54 41.89
N ALA A 65 3.46 30.00 41.17
CA ALA A 65 2.07 29.64 41.45
C ALA A 65 1.74 28.19 41.01
N ILE A 66 2.37 27.70 39.95
CA ILE A 66 2.14 26.33 39.42
C ILE A 66 2.82 25.28 40.33
N ALA A 67 4.00 25.59 40.88
CA ALA A 67 4.69 24.71 41.83
C ALA A 67 3.92 24.55 43.16
N ALA A 68 3.24 25.59 43.63
CA ALA A 68 2.45 25.53 44.87
C ALA A 68 1.17 24.68 44.73
N CYS A 69 0.54 24.67 43.54
CA CYS A 69 -0.64 23.85 43.28
C CYS A 69 -0.32 22.35 43.15
N LEU A 70 0.84 22.00 42.59
CA LEU A 70 1.28 20.59 42.45
C LEU A 70 1.64 19.95 43.79
N LEU A 71 2.18 20.71 44.75
CA LEU A 71 2.49 20.20 46.09
C LEU A 71 1.24 19.96 46.95
N LEU A 72 0.16 20.73 46.74
CA LEU A 72 -1.12 20.53 47.42
C LEU A 72 -1.90 19.32 46.89
N SER A 73 -1.84 19.03 45.58
CA SER A 73 -2.54 17.88 44.99
C SER A 73 -1.91 16.53 45.38
N VAL A 74 -0.58 16.47 45.56
CA VAL A 74 0.12 15.24 45.98
C VAL A 74 -0.15 14.92 47.46
N GLY A 75 -0.21 15.95 48.32
CA GLY A 75 -0.52 15.78 49.75
C GLY A 75 -1.94 15.30 50.04
N ILE A 76 -2.92 15.75 49.25
CA ILE A 76 -4.33 15.35 49.41
C ILE A 76 -4.55 13.92 48.91
N HIS A 77 -3.87 13.51 47.84
CA HIS A 77 -3.99 12.14 47.32
C HIS A 77 -3.39 11.10 48.29
N TRP A 78 -2.25 11.41 48.92
CA TRP A 78 -1.62 10.54 49.93
C TRP A 78 -2.45 10.36 51.21
N ALA A 79 -3.19 11.40 51.64
CA ALA A 79 -4.03 11.36 52.84
C ALA A 79 -5.32 10.52 52.66
N ILE A 80 -5.81 10.38 51.42
CA ILE A 80 -7.03 9.62 51.11
C ILE A 80 -6.75 8.11 50.99
N THR A 81 -5.58 7.73 50.49
CA THR A 81 -5.17 6.32 50.33
C THR A 81 -4.82 5.60 51.64
N LEU A 82 -4.49 6.32 52.72
CA LEU A 82 -4.16 5.71 54.02
C LEU A 82 -5.38 5.40 54.91
N ASN A 83 -6.58 5.88 54.54
CA ASN A 83 -7.76 5.81 55.42
C ASN A 83 -8.83 4.79 54.98
N GLN A 84 -8.54 3.93 54.00
CA GLN A 84 -9.47 2.91 53.49
C GLN A 84 -9.17 1.46 53.94
N SER A 85 -8.48 1.29 55.07
CA SER A 85 -8.34 -0.02 55.71
C SER A 85 -8.94 -0.01 57.12
N GLN A 86 -10.28 0.08 57.22
CA GLN A 86 -11.08 -0.48 58.32
C GLN A 86 -12.57 -0.12 58.16
N MET A 87 -13.42 -1.10 57.82
CA MET A 87 -14.66 -1.43 58.56
C MET A 87 -15.47 -2.51 57.83
N GLY A 88 -15.76 -3.59 58.54
CA GLY A 88 -16.65 -4.68 58.12
C GLY A 88 -18.05 -4.58 58.74
N THR A 89 -19.00 -5.18 58.00
CA THR A 89 -20.22 -5.92 58.41
C THR A 89 -21.09 -5.44 59.60
N THR A 90 -22.40 -5.19 59.36
CA THR A 90 -23.55 -6.06 59.78
C THR A 90 -24.97 -5.47 59.57
N ARG A 91 -25.81 -6.24 58.85
CA ARG A 91 -27.18 -6.77 59.18
C ARG A 91 -28.37 -5.82 59.54
N LYS A 92 -29.50 -5.92 58.80
CA LYS A 92 -30.78 -6.59 59.21
C LYS A 92 -31.99 -6.30 58.29
N THR A 93 -32.86 -7.32 58.24
CA THR A 93 -34.09 -7.57 57.46
C THR A 93 -35.41 -7.22 58.19
N ALA A 94 -36.53 -7.32 57.43
CA ALA A 94 -37.96 -7.58 57.80
C ALA A 94 -38.89 -6.33 57.84
N SER A 95 -40.20 -6.33 57.49
CA SER A 95 -41.17 -7.26 56.85
C SER A 95 -42.59 -6.59 56.78
N SER A 96 -43.51 -7.23 56.02
CA SER A 96 -45.01 -7.23 55.98
C SER A 96 -45.77 -6.13 55.20
N ASP A 97 -46.51 -6.42 54.11
CA ASP A 97 -47.81 -7.16 53.92
C ASP A 97 -49.02 -6.26 54.32
N SER A 98 -50.12 -6.01 53.58
CA SER A 98 -50.96 -6.78 52.64
C SER A 98 -52.05 -5.87 51.99
N GLY A 99 -52.68 -6.25 50.84
CA GLY A 99 -54.01 -5.70 50.44
C GLY A 99 -54.44 -5.63 48.94
N LYS A 100 -54.77 -6.79 48.34
CA LYS A 100 -55.57 -7.17 47.11
C LYS A 100 -56.70 -6.21 46.63
N ALA A 101 -57.29 -6.24 45.42
CA ALA A 101 -57.19 -6.92 44.11
C ALA A 101 -58.19 -6.20 43.13
N ILE A 102 -58.07 -6.28 41.79
CA ILE A 102 -58.81 -7.19 40.88
C ILE A 102 -58.15 -7.14 39.48
N ASN A 103 -57.97 -8.32 38.87
CA ASN A 103 -57.45 -8.59 37.52
C ASN A 103 -58.62 -9.00 36.59
N PRO A 104 -58.47 -9.05 35.25
CA PRO A 104 -58.13 -10.35 34.66
C PRO A 104 -57.27 -10.34 33.37
N ASN A 105 -56.31 -11.27 33.37
CA ASN A 105 -55.88 -12.24 32.34
C ASN A 105 -55.59 -11.74 30.90
N ILE A 106 -54.48 -12.11 30.25
CA ILE A 106 -54.09 -13.49 29.90
C ILE A 106 -52.55 -13.64 29.72
N THR A 107 -52.01 -14.61 30.47
CA THR A 107 -50.80 -15.45 30.33
C THR A 107 -49.47 -14.86 29.84
N SER A 108 -48.58 -14.58 30.79
CA SER A 108 -47.12 -14.71 30.66
C SER A 108 -46.66 -15.75 31.71
N GLU A 109 -46.25 -16.94 31.27
CA GLU A 109 -45.52 -17.90 32.11
C GLU A 109 -44.02 -17.80 31.82
N ASN A 110 -43.26 -17.80 32.92
CA ASN A 110 -41.82 -17.63 33.02
C ASN A 110 -41.02 -18.75 32.34
N SER A 111 -39.85 -18.38 31.83
CA SER A 111 -38.64 -19.19 32.03
C SER A 111 -37.44 -18.27 32.25
N ASP A 112 -36.56 -18.71 33.14
CA ASP A 112 -35.21 -18.21 33.39
C ASP A 112 -34.54 -17.57 32.17
N ASN A 113 -33.88 -16.44 32.40
CA ASN A 113 -32.81 -15.96 31.53
C ASN A 113 -31.61 -15.55 32.40
N SER A 114 -30.93 -16.56 32.96
CA SER A 114 -29.48 -16.56 32.94
C SER A 114 -29.05 -16.38 31.50
N ARG A 115 -28.61 -15.17 31.12
CA ARG A 115 -27.89 -14.98 29.86
C ARG A 115 -26.60 -15.78 29.99
N GLU A 116 -26.61 -16.98 29.41
CA GLU A 116 -25.40 -17.69 29.04
C GLU A 116 -24.58 -16.77 28.15
N ASP A 117 -23.31 -16.61 28.53
CA ASP A 117 -22.28 -16.01 27.70
C ASP A 117 -22.21 -16.77 26.37
N ASP A 118 -22.54 -16.10 25.26
CA ASP A 118 -22.27 -16.61 23.92
C ASP A 118 -20.75 -16.53 23.68
N PRO A 119 -20.03 -17.66 23.57
CA PRO A 119 -18.58 -17.67 23.38
C PRO A 119 -18.14 -17.22 21.98
N ASN A 120 -19.07 -16.89 21.06
CA ASN A 120 -18.77 -16.47 19.69
C ASN A 120 -18.79 -14.94 19.44
N LEU A 121 -19.08 -14.12 20.45
CA LEU A 121 -18.86 -12.67 20.37
C LEU A 121 -17.53 -12.31 21.03
N SER A 122 -16.42 -12.58 20.32
CA SER A 122 -15.15 -11.94 20.65
C SER A 122 -15.38 -10.42 20.73
N PRO A 123 -15.00 -9.73 21.82
CA PRO A 123 -15.12 -8.28 21.87
C PRO A 123 -14.35 -7.71 20.68
N ARG A 124 -15.02 -6.92 19.82
CA ARG A 124 -14.36 -6.21 18.72
C ARG A 124 -13.16 -5.48 19.32
N LYS A 125 -11.93 -5.89 18.95
CA LYS A 125 -10.73 -5.19 19.38
C LYS A 125 -10.88 -3.71 19.01
N PRO A 126 -10.62 -2.76 19.93
CA PRO A 126 -10.73 -1.34 19.62
C PRO A 126 -9.77 -0.98 18.49
N TRP A 127 -10.20 -0.10 17.58
CA TRP A 127 -9.31 0.51 16.60
C TRP A 127 -8.43 1.53 17.31
N VAL A 128 -7.13 1.47 17.03
CA VAL A 128 -6.11 2.27 17.74
C VAL A 128 -5.41 3.25 16.79
N ALA A 129 -5.50 2.99 15.48
CA ALA A 129 -4.96 3.83 14.42
C ALA A 129 -5.77 3.68 13.12
N PHE A 130 -5.44 4.48 12.10
CA PHE A 130 -5.93 4.30 10.73
C PHE A 130 -4.81 4.55 9.71
N LEU A 131 -4.89 3.86 8.57
CA LEU A 131 -3.89 3.97 7.50
C LEU A 131 -4.11 5.28 6.70
N ARG A 132 -3.14 6.19 6.70
CA ARG A 132 -3.20 7.48 5.99
C ARG A 132 -2.73 7.41 4.55
N ASN A 133 -1.62 6.71 4.33
CA ASN A 133 -0.99 6.59 3.00
C ASN A 133 -0.31 5.23 2.85
N SER A 134 -0.19 4.76 1.62
CA SER A 134 0.66 3.64 1.26
C SER A 134 1.27 3.82 -0.14
N ILE A 135 2.52 3.38 -0.31
CA ILE A 135 3.19 3.14 -1.60
C ILE A 135 3.72 1.72 -1.55
N ASP A 136 3.33 0.92 -2.56
CA ASP A 136 3.82 -0.45 -2.79
C ASP A 136 3.89 -1.34 -1.55
N ALA A 137 2.97 -1.09 -0.62
CA ALA A 137 2.86 -1.83 0.61
C ALA A 137 2.46 -3.28 0.30
N GLN A 138 3.35 -4.20 0.65
CA GLN A 138 3.09 -5.63 0.61
C GLN A 138 2.97 -6.13 2.03
N TRP A 139 1.77 -6.54 2.42
CA TRP A 139 1.49 -7.00 3.77
C TRP A 139 1.97 -8.45 3.97
N GLY A 140 2.48 -8.76 5.16
CA GLY A 140 2.93 -10.11 5.52
C GLY A 140 1.82 -11.06 5.95
N ASP A 141 0.68 -10.52 6.36
CA ASP A 141 -0.43 -11.30 6.94
C ASP A 141 -1.28 -11.94 5.83
N ARG A 142 -1.53 -13.26 5.92
CA ARG A 142 -2.44 -13.97 5.00
C ARG A 142 -3.86 -13.41 5.16
N GLY A 143 -4.39 -12.78 4.10
CA GLY A 143 -5.84 -12.59 3.93
C GLY A 143 -6.43 -11.18 3.97
N THR A 144 -5.68 -10.09 4.20
CA THR A 144 -6.23 -8.73 4.00
C THR A 144 -5.19 -7.75 3.47
N ALA A 145 -5.26 -7.44 2.18
CA ALA A 145 -4.61 -6.24 1.67
C ALA A 145 -5.30 -5.01 2.31
N ARG A 146 -4.61 -4.35 3.24
CA ARG A 146 -5.11 -3.13 3.89
C ARG A 146 -5.11 -1.97 2.90
N ARG A 147 -6.16 -1.15 2.95
CA ARG A 147 -6.39 0.02 2.10
C ARG A 147 -6.17 1.29 2.89
N VAL A 148 -5.77 2.35 2.19
CA VAL A 148 -5.77 3.69 2.79
C VAL A 148 -7.19 4.00 3.29
N GLY A 149 -7.28 4.47 4.53
CA GLY A 149 -8.54 4.66 5.24
C GLY A 149 -8.98 3.50 6.12
N ASP A 150 -8.36 2.33 6.02
CA ASP A 150 -8.71 1.22 6.90
C ASP A 150 -8.32 1.53 8.35
N SER A 151 -9.24 1.24 9.28
CA SER A 151 -8.96 1.22 10.72
C SER A 151 -8.04 0.07 11.06
N LEU A 152 -7.02 0.36 11.87
CA LEU A 152 -6.07 -0.60 12.39
C LEU A 152 -6.42 -0.91 13.84
N GLY A 153 -6.80 -2.17 14.10
CA GLY A 153 -7.02 -2.67 15.45
C GLY A 153 -5.71 -3.05 16.15
N ALA A 154 -5.77 -3.20 17.48
CA ALA A 154 -4.64 -3.71 18.23
C ALA A 154 -4.20 -5.11 17.74
N GLY A 155 -2.91 -5.30 17.51
CA GLY A 155 -2.33 -6.54 17.02
C GLY A 155 -1.14 -6.33 16.08
N ARG A 156 -0.61 -7.46 15.59
CA ARG A 156 0.56 -7.51 14.72
C ARG A 156 0.26 -6.95 13.35
N LEU A 157 1.20 -6.16 12.84
CA LEU A 157 1.19 -5.51 11.54
C LEU A 157 2.51 -5.81 10.83
N THR A 158 2.47 -6.79 9.94
CA THR A 158 3.65 -7.21 9.17
C THR A 158 3.65 -6.52 7.80
N LEU A 159 4.74 -5.82 7.46
CA LEU A 159 4.96 -5.20 6.15
C LEU A 159 6.20 -5.84 5.51
N LYS A 160 6.04 -6.61 4.44
CA LYS A 160 7.16 -7.24 3.71
C LYS A 160 8.00 -6.23 2.93
N SER A 161 7.35 -5.22 2.34
CA SER A 161 8.00 -4.16 1.55
C SER A 161 7.08 -2.96 1.38
N GLY A 162 7.64 -1.83 0.95
CA GLY A 162 6.91 -0.60 0.67
C GLY A 162 6.95 0.39 1.83
N LEU A 163 6.17 1.47 1.71
CA LEU A 163 6.09 2.53 2.71
C LEU A 163 4.64 2.73 3.10
N ILE A 164 4.37 2.77 4.41
CA ILE A 164 3.05 3.12 4.94
C ILE A 164 3.16 4.29 5.90
N GLU A 165 2.09 5.06 5.99
CA GLU A 165 1.88 6.04 7.04
C GLU A 165 0.56 5.72 7.73
N PHE A 166 0.58 5.56 9.04
CA PHE A 166 -0.63 5.49 9.84
C PHE A 166 -0.63 6.57 10.92
N GLN A 167 -1.82 6.90 11.42
CA GLN A 167 -1.98 7.82 12.53
C GLN A 167 -2.81 7.18 13.63
N THR A 168 -2.32 7.26 14.86
CA THR A 168 -3.04 6.77 16.04
C THR A 168 -4.18 7.70 16.42
N ASN A 169 -5.14 7.22 17.22
CA ASN A 169 -6.28 8.03 17.64
C ASN A 169 -5.89 9.27 18.48
N ARG A 170 -4.68 9.28 19.07
CA ARG A 170 -4.12 10.45 19.78
C ARG A 170 -3.35 11.40 18.89
N GLY A 171 -3.13 11.00 17.63
CA GLY A 171 -2.57 11.85 16.59
C GLY A 171 -1.10 11.60 16.29
N ALA A 172 -0.43 10.65 16.95
CA ALA A 172 0.93 10.25 16.60
C ALA A 172 0.94 9.72 15.17
N VAL A 173 1.78 10.31 14.31
CA VAL A 173 1.94 9.88 12.92
C VAL A 173 3.18 9.03 12.84
N VAL A 174 3.02 7.79 12.36
CA VAL A 174 4.08 6.81 12.24
C VAL A 174 4.24 6.43 10.78
N VAL A 175 5.45 6.63 10.26
CA VAL A 175 5.87 6.17 8.93
C VAL A 175 6.70 4.91 9.11
N VAL A 176 6.33 3.84 8.40
CA VAL A 176 6.97 2.53 8.46
C VAL A 176 7.46 2.14 7.07
N GLU A 177 8.73 1.80 6.95
CA GLU A 177 9.35 1.28 5.73
C GLU A 177 9.57 -0.24 5.89
N GLY A 178 9.06 -1.02 4.94
CA GLY A 178 9.21 -2.47 4.93
C GLY A 178 10.60 -2.93 4.46
N PRO A 179 11.12 -4.09 4.93
CA PRO A 179 10.48 -5.03 5.85
C PRO A 179 10.31 -4.45 7.26
N ALA A 180 9.16 -4.73 7.88
CA ALA A 180 8.86 -4.30 9.24
C ALA A 180 7.84 -5.23 9.91
N ASP A 181 8.01 -5.43 11.21
CA ASP A 181 7.11 -6.18 12.08
C ASP A 181 6.87 -5.41 13.37
N LEU A 182 5.62 -5.01 13.57
CA LEU A 182 5.22 -4.22 14.72
C LEU A 182 3.88 -4.67 15.30
N ASP A 183 3.75 -4.61 16.61
CA ASP A 183 2.46 -4.77 17.29
C ASP A 183 1.91 -3.39 17.62
N LEU A 184 0.73 -3.08 17.08
CA LEU A 184 -0.07 -1.96 17.54
C LEU A 184 -0.69 -2.36 18.89
N VAL A 185 -0.23 -1.75 19.99
CA VAL A 185 -0.72 -2.10 21.33
C VAL A 185 -1.98 -1.28 21.63
N ASP A 186 -1.86 0.04 21.59
CA ASP A 186 -2.98 0.98 21.74
C ASP A 186 -2.74 2.31 21.00
N ASP A 187 -3.49 3.37 21.34
CA ASP A 187 -3.39 4.68 20.68
C ASP A 187 -2.18 5.52 21.14
N MET A 188 -1.46 5.07 22.18
CA MET A 188 -0.28 5.68 22.80
C MET A 188 0.95 4.76 22.80
N GLU A 189 0.81 3.49 22.42
CA GLU A 189 1.88 2.50 22.47
C GLU A 189 1.94 1.64 21.19
N ILE A 190 3.15 1.49 20.66
CA ILE A 190 3.48 0.47 19.67
C ILE A 190 4.69 -0.33 20.14
N ARG A 191 4.78 -1.59 19.73
CA ARG A 191 5.98 -2.41 19.90
C ARG A 191 6.60 -2.67 18.53
N CYS A 192 7.83 -2.24 18.33
CA CYS A 192 8.61 -2.54 17.13
C CYS A 192 9.48 -3.76 17.40
N ARG A 193 9.34 -4.79 16.56
CA ARG A 193 10.21 -5.97 16.59
C ARG A 193 11.30 -5.85 15.55
N GLU A 194 10.93 -5.37 14.37
CA GLU A 194 11.82 -5.22 13.23
C GLU A 194 11.36 -4.03 12.39
N GLY A 195 12.30 -3.30 11.81
CA GLY A 195 12.05 -2.34 10.74
C GLY A 195 12.43 -0.90 11.06
N GLN A 196 12.17 -0.03 10.09
CA GLN A 196 12.49 1.40 10.15
C GLN A 196 11.23 2.22 10.38
N LEU A 197 11.25 3.02 11.46
CA LEU A 197 10.17 3.89 11.87
C LEU A 197 10.60 5.36 11.87
N THR A 198 9.68 6.23 11.51
CA THR A 198 9.73 7.66 11.84
C THR A 198 8.45 8.05 12.54
N VAL A 199 8.57 8.62 13.73
CA VAL A 199 7.45 8.99 14.59
C VAL A 199 7.42 10.50 14.73
N ASN A 200 6.24 11.09 14.54
CA ASN A 200 5.98 12.50 14.79
C ASN A 200 4.81 12.62 15.77
N VAL A 201 5.09 13.15 16.95
CA VAL A 201 4.16 13.18 18.08
C VAL A 201 3.69 14.61 18.34
N PRO A 202 2.42 14.93 18.05
CA PRO A 202 1.85 16.22 18.42
C PRO A 202 1.61 16.31 19.93
N PRO A 203 1.40 17.52 20.50
CA PRO A 203 1.21 17.69 21.94
C PRO A 203 0.16 16.78 22.63
N PRO A 204 -1.00 16.44 22.01
CA PRO A 204 -1.97 15.53 22.63
C PRO A 204 -1.52 14.07 22.76
N ALA A 205 -0.49 13.69 22.00
CA ALA A 205 0.11 12.35 22.02
C ALA A 205 1.46 12.32 22.74
N GLN A 206 1.87 13.40 23.41
CA GLN A 206 3.08 13.43 24.23
C GLN A 206 3.06 12.28 25.25
N GLY A 207 4.18 11.58 25.39
CA GLY A 207 4.27 10.32 26.12
C GLY A 207 4.04 9.08 25.26
N PHE A 208 3.96 9.24 23.93
CA PHE A 208 3.89 8.12 23.00
C PHE A 208 5.08 7.18 23.19
N LEU A 209 4.79 5.90 23.38
CA LEU A 209 5.78 4.88 23.73
C LEU A 209 6.02 3.95 22.55
N VAL A 210 7.28 3.81 22.17
CA VAL A 210 7.73 2.79 21.24
C VAL A 210 8.58 1.78 21.99
N ARG A 211 8.09 0.56 22.13
CA ARG A 211 8.81 -0.53 22.80
C ARG A 211 9.62 -1.35 21.80
N THR A 212 10.82 -1.73 22.18
CA THR A 212 11.61 -2.79 21.54
C THR A 212 12.03 -3.80 22.62
N GLU A 213 12.68 -4.90 22.25
CA GLU A 213 13.23 -5.82 23.25
C GLU A 213 14.41 -5.18 24.01
N SER A 214 15.16 -4.27 23.37
CA SER A 214 16.35 -3.62 23.92
C SER A 214 16.07 -2.29 24.63
N VAL A 215 15.04 -1.52 24.24
CA VAL A 215 14.78 -0.18 24.77
C VAL A 215 13.32 0.27 24.62
N ASP A 216 12.82 0.97 25.64
CA ASP A 216 11.57 1.71 25.59
C ASP A 216 11.85 3.19 25.28
N VAL A 217 11.31 3.70 24.18
CA VAL A 217 11.46 5.11 23.76
C VAL A 217 10.20 5.89 24.10
N VAL A 218 10.30 6.80 25.06
CA VAL A 218 9.20 7.67 25.50
C VAL A 218 9.35 9.05 24.87
N ASP A 219 8.35 9.44 24.07
CA ASP A 219 8.31 10.76 23.45
C ASP A 219 7.92 11.87 24.43
N LEU A 220 8.62 13.02 24.39
CA LEU A 220 8.32 14.19 25.24
C LEU A 220 7.75 15.40 24.45
N GLY A 221 7.19 15.17 23.26
CA GLY A 221 6.63 16.17 22.35
C GLY A 221 7.54 16.41 21.15
N THR A 222 7.82 15.35 20.39
CA THR A 222 9.02 15.27 19.53
C THR A 222 8.78 14.56 18.19
N ALA A 223 9.75 14.70 17.29
CA ALA A 223 9.90 13.83 16.12
C ALA A 223 11.21 13.05 16.24
N PHE A 224 11.16 11.73 16.09
CA PHE A 224 12.33 10.84 16.14
C PHE A 224 12.26 9.75 15.07
N SER A 225 13.40 9.17 14.72
CA SER A 225 13.48 7.97 13.89
C SER A 225 14.14 6.85 14.66
N MET A 226 13.67 5.63 14.41
CA MET A 226 14.20 4.43 15.01
C MET A 226 14.37 3.35 13.95
N GLN A 227 15.42 2.56 14.08
CA GLN A 227 15.61 1.31 13.36
C GLN A 227 15.78 0.19 14.40
N VAL A 228 15.09 -0.92 14.21
CA VAL A 228 15.27 -2.14 15.00
C VAL A 228 15.60 -3.24 14.01
N ASP A 229 16.71 -3.95 14.21
CA ASP A 229 17.07 -5.09 13.37
C ASP A 229 16.64 -6.42 13.98
N VAL A 230 16.83 -7.50 13.20
CA VAL A 230 16.54 -8.88 13.59
C VAL A 230 17.30 -9.40 14.83
N ASN A 231 18.36 -8.72 15.28
CA ASN A 231 19.11 -9.07 16.49
C ASN A 231 18.64 -8.26 17.72
N ASP A 232 17.55 -7.51 17.60
CA ASP A 232 17.02 -6.57 18.59
C ASP A 232 17.91 -5.33 18.83
N ASP A 233 18.92 -5.07 17.98
CA ASP A 233 19.72 -3.86 18.07
C ASP A 233 18.89 -2.65 17.63
N ALA A 234 18.78 -1.64 18.50
CA ALA A 234 17.98 -0.46 18.25
C ALA A 234 18.85 0.79 18.02
N ARG A 235 18.65 1.48 16.89
CA ARG A 235 19.28 2.78 16.61
C ARG A 235 18.23 3.88 16.65
N ILE A 236 18.42 4.87 17.49
CA ILE A 236 17.48 5.98 17.71
C ILE A 236 18.16 7.30 17.31
N HIS A 237 17.42 8.16 16.62
CA HIS A 237 17.85 9.51 16.26
C HIS A 237 16.75 10.54 16.54
N VAL A 238 17.06 11.58 17.30
CA VAL A 238 16.10 12.65 17.62
C VAL A 238 16.17 13.78 16.60
N ILE A 239 15.04 14.04 15.95
CA ILE A 239 14.94 14.98 14.82
C ILE A 239 14.59 16.38 15.33
N GLU A 240 13.66 16.45 16.28
CA GLU A 240 13.21 17.68 16.91
C GLU A 240 12.61 17.39 18.27
N GLY A 241 13.10 18.07 19.32
CA GLY A 241 12.61 17.90 20.68
C GLY A 241 13.53 16.99 21.49
N GLU A 242 12.93 16.25 22.43
CA GLU A 242 13.58 15.33 23.36
C GLU A 242 12.81 13.99 23.44
N VAL A 243 13.54 12.89 23.65
CA VAL A 243 12.98 11.57 24.01
C VAL A 243 13.72 11.02 25.23
N ASP A 244 13.03 10.23 26.04
CA ASP A 244 13.64 9.47 27.13
C ASP A 244 13.76 7.99 26.73
N LEU A 245 14.96 7.42 26.83
CA LEU A 245 15.22 5.98 26.66
C LEU A 245 15.19 5.30 28.01
N VAL A 246 14.38 4.25 28.15
CA VAL A 246 14.20 3.49 29.38
C VAL A 246 14.57 2.03 29.12
N SER A 247 15.36 1.44 30.02
CA SER A 247 15.70 0.01 29.93
C SER A 247 14.49 -0.86 30.30
N PRO A 248 14.07 -1.83 29.46
CA PRO A 248 12.95 -2.72 29.76
C PRO A 248 13.16 -3.59 31.01
N SER A 249 14.42 -3.91 31.35
CA SER A 249 14.79 -4.75 32.50
C SER A 249 14.49 -4.12 33.86
N ASP A 250 14.35 -2.80 33.91
CA ASP A 250 14.14 -2.05 35.16
C ASP A 250 12.66 -1.98 35.57
N ALA A 251 11.72 -2.39 34.70
CA ALA A 251 10.28 -2.31 34.97
C ALA A 251 9.72 -3.49 35.79
N GLY A 252 10.48 -4.58 35.95
CA GLY A 252 10.00 -5.86 36.49
C GLY A 252 10.32 -6.18 37.96
N ALA A 253 11.12 -5.38 38.67
CA ALA A 253 11.54 -5.70 40.03
C ALA A 253 11.30 -4.54 41.02
N SER A 254 10.18 -4.62 41.74
CA SER A 254 9.94 -3.91 43.01
C SER A 254 10.21 -2.40 43.03
N GLY A 255 9.31 -1.60 42.46
CA GLY A 255 8.79 -0.32 43.00
C GLY A 255 9.71 0.81 43.51
N LEU A 256 11.04 0.68 43.48
CA LEU A 256 11.97 1.64 44.05
C LEU A 256 13.42 1.37 43.58
N VAL A 257 13.63 1.19 42.28
CA VAL A 257 14.96 1.31 41.67
C VAL A 257 14.82 2.25 40.47
N SER A 258 15.66 3.27 40.44
CA SER A 258 15.67 4.32 39.41
C SER A 258 15.91 3.67 38.05
N ALA A 259 14.86 3.50 37.24
CA ALA A 259 15.00 3.06 35.86
C ALA A 259 16.07 3.91 35.18
N THR A 260 17.06 3.27 34.58
CA THR A 260 18.20 3.97 33.98
C THR A 260 17.70 4.70 32.75
N THR A 261 17.32 5.96 32.94
CA THR A 261 16.73 6.80 31.90
C THR A 261 17.83 7.60 31.23
N ARG A 262 17.98 7.43 29.92
CA ARG A 262 18.88 8.26 29.10
C ARG A 262 18.06 9.20 28.24
N ARG A 263 18.19 10.50 28.48
CA ARG A 263 17.56 11.51 27.63
C ARG A 263 18.38 11.74 26.37
N LEU A 264 17.71 11.85 25.23
CA LEU A 264 18.28 12.32 23.97
C LEU A 264 17.57 13.60 23.54
N SER A 265 18.35 14.55 23.04
CA SER A 265 17.93 15.84 22.52
C SER A 265 18.11 15.91 21.00
N LYS A 266 17.48 16.91 20.37
CA LYS A 266 17.61 17.19 18.94
C LYS A 266 19.04 17.02 18.40
N GLY A 267 19.19 16.16 17.39
CA GLY A 267 20.43 15.89 16.67
C GLY A 267 21.24 14.74 17.25
N GLU A 268 20.91 14.27 18.46
CA GLU A 268 21.62 13.17 19.12
C GLU A 268 21.14 11.81 18.58
N SER A 269 22.06 10.83 18.60
CA SER A 269 21.80 9.46 18.15
C SER A 269 22.47 8.45 19.06
N VAL A 270 21.80 7.33 19.27
CA VAL A 270 22.28 6.24 20.12
C VAL A 270 21.97 4.90 19.47
N GLU A 271 22.86 3.95 19.66
CA GLU A 271 22.65 2.52 19.42
C GLU A 271 22.53 1.80 20.76
N VAL A 272 21.60 0.84 20.81
CA VAL A 272 21.31 0.01 21.98
C VAL A 272 21.40 -1.45 21.55
N GLU A 273 22.51 -2.08 21.88
CA GLU A 273 22.77 -3.51 21.57
C GLU A 273 22.12 -4.44 22.63
N SER A 274 21.92 -3.93 23.84
CA SER A 274 21.25 -4.66 24.93
C SER A 274 20.67 -3.69 25.95
N PRO A 275 19.65 -4.10 26.74
CA PRO A 275 19.01 -3.23 27.73
C PRO A 275 20.01 -2.50 28.64
N GLY A 276 19.98 -1.16 28.60
CA GLY A 276 20.84 -0.29 29.40
C GLY A 276 22.26 -0.06 28.86
N ASN A 277 22.65 -0.72 27.77
CA ASN A 277 23.94 -0.48 27.08
C ASN A 277 23.75 0.51 25.93
N TYR A 278 24.02 1.80 26.19
CA TYR A 278 23.83 2.88 25.21
C TYR A 278 25.17 3.33 24.62
N ARG A 279 25.34 3.22 23.30
CA ARG A 279 26.51 3.70 22.56
C ARG A 279 26.16 4.91 21.71
N ASP A 280 26.86 6.02 21.90
CA ASP A 280 26.73 7.16 21.00
C ASP A 280 27.28 6.82 19.62
N ILE A 281 26.49 7.09 18.59
CA ILE A 281 26.88 6.84 17.20
C ILE A 281 26.90 8.14 16.41
N GLU A 282 27.88 8.26 15.52
CA GLU A 282 27.91 9.33 14.54
C GLU A 282 26.80 9.09 13.52
N VAL A 283 26.03 10.12 13.21
CA VAL A 283 24.74 9.93 12.55
C VAL A 283 24.95 9.45 11.11
N SER A 284 24.41 8.28 10.76
CA SER A 284 24.41 7.80 9.38
C SER A 284 23.45 8.62 8.50
N ASP A 285 23.76 8.76 7.20
CA ASP A 285 22.93 9.48 6.20
C ASP A 285 21.46 9.02 6.14
N ARG A 286 21.16 7.80 6.64
CA ARG A 286 19.82 7.24 6.72
C ARG A 286 18.98 7.79 7.87
N LEU A 287 19.59 8.15 9.01
CA LEU A 287 18.92 8.63 10.21
C LEU A 287 18.80 10.17 10.26
N THR A 288 19.81 10.90 9.75
CA THR A 288 19.88 12.39 9.74
C THR A 288 18.82 13.08 8.88
N ASN A 289 18.43 12.47 7.76
CA ASN A 289 17.65 13.16 6.73
C ASN A 289 16.15 13.28 7.06
N SER A 290 15.69 12.82 8.21
CA SER A 290 14.28 12.53 8.53
C SER A 290 13.32 13.73 8.58
N LYS A 291 13.73 14.96 8.91
CA LYS A 291 12.82 16.15 8.84
C LYS A 291 12.58 16.59 7.40
N SER A 292 13.65 16.62 6.60
CA SER A 292 13.56 16.69 5.16
C SER A 292 12.88 15.46 4.59
N ARG A 293 12.98 14.28 5.22
CA ARG A 293 12.40 13.00 4.77
C ARG A 293 10.91 12.91 5.06
N THR A 294 10.36 13.32 6.20
CA THR A 294 8.90 13.26 6.44
C THR A 294 8.19 14.28 5.55
N GLN A 295 8.76 15.49 5.42
CA GLN A 295 8.25 16.49 4.48
C GLN A 295 8.55 16.11 3.03
N SER A 296 9.69 15.49 2.69
CA SER A 296 9.99 14.99 1.35
C SER A 296 9.27 13.69 1.04
N ILE A 297 8.87 12.89 2.02
CA ILE A 297 8.08 11.67 1.87
C ILE A 297 6.67 12.13 1.50
N ALA A 298 6.04 12.99 2.31
CA ALA A 298 4.75 13.59 1.98
C ALA A 298 4.78 14.38 0.65
N ASN A 299 5.81 15.21 0.42
CA ASN A 299 5.97 15.92 -0.86
C ASN A 299 6.32 14.96 -2.02
N SER A 300 7.02 13.85 -1.77
CA SER A 300 7.33 12.84 -2.79
C SER A 300 6.12 12.00 -3.14
N PHE A 301 5.24 11.66 -2.18
CA PHE A 301 3.94 11.05 -2.47
C PHE A 301 3.18 11.96 -3.44
N ASP A 302 3.00 13.23 -3.09
CA ASP A 302 2.30 14.21 -3.95
C ASP A 302 2.96 14.40 -5.32
N GLU A 303 4.30 14.49 -5.39
CA GLU A 303 5.03 14.73 -6.64
C GLU A 303 5.06 13.48 -7.53
N VAL A 304 5.24 12.29 -6.96
CA VAL A 304 5.21 11.01 -7.67
C VAL A 304 3.80 10.74 -8.18
N TYR A 305 2.77 10.83 -7.33
CA TYR A 305 1.39 10.68 -7.77
C TYR A 305 1.03 11.68 -8.86
N ARG A 306 1.45 12.95 -8.72
CA ARG A 306 1.22 13.96 -9.76
C ARG A 306 1.89 13.60 -11.08
N ARG A 307 3.15 13.16 -11.06
CA ARG A 307 3.90 12.77 -12.27
C ARG A 307 3.25 11.58 -12.97
N LEU A 308 2.98 10.52 -12.22
CA LEU A 308 2.35 9.30 -12.73
C LEU A 308 0.94 9.59 -13.28
N TRP A 309 0.18 10.42 -12.56
CA TRP A 309 -1.12 10.87 -12.99
C TRP A 309 -1.06 11.72 -14.27
N HIS A 310 -0.11 12.66 -14.41
CA HIS A 310 0.01 13.47 -15.62
C HIS A 310 0.30 12.64 -16.87
N HIS A 311 1.13 11.60 -16.73
CA HIS A 311 1.40 10.68 -17.81
C HIS A 311 0.11 9.94 -18.22
N ARG A 312 -0.56 9.31 -17.24
CA ARG A 312 -1.82 8.60 -17.49
C ARG A 312 -2.91 9.50 -18.07
N ARG A 313 -3.01 10.73 -17.58
CA ARG A 313 -3.91 11.77 -18.09
C ARG A 313 -3.69 11.99 -19.58
N SER A 314 -2.43 12.11 -20.02
CA SER A 314 -2.09 12.33 -21.44
C SER A 314 -2.59 11.20 -22.34
N GLU A 315 -2.65 9.98 -21.83
CA GLU A 315 -3.04 8.79 -22.60
C GLU A 315 -4.54 8.63 -22.69
N ILE A 316 -5.27 8.86 -21.59
CA ILE A 316 -6.73 8.93 -21.61
C ILE A 316 -7.19 9.99 -22.62
N MET A 317 -6.50 11.13 -22.68
CA MET A 317 -6.77 12.19 -23.65
C MET A 317 -6.53 11.75 -25.11
N GLN A 318 -5.73 10.72 -25.35
CA GLN A 318 -5.41 10.21 -26.69
C GLN A 318 -6.23 8.98 -27.10
N ASP A 319 -6.79 8.25 -26.13
CA ASP A 319 -7.64 7.07 -26.38
C ASP A 319 -8.90 7.47 -27.17
N PRO A 320 -9.08 6.95 -28.41
CA PRO A 320 -10.22 7.31 -29.26
C PRO A 320 -11.56 6.78 -28.74
N SER A 321 -11.56 5.78 -27.87
CA SER A 321 -12.76 5.23 -27.23
C SER A 321 -13.17 6.00 -25.98
N CYS A 322 -12.32 6.89 -25.46
CA CYS A 322 -12.68 7.75 -24.34
C CYS A 322 -13.71 8.79 -24.82
N LEU A 323 -14.95 8.68 -24.32
CA LEU A 323 -16.05 9.58 -24.63
C LEU A 323 -16.01 10.82 -23.74
N VAL A 324 -15.72 10.62 -22.45
CA VAL A 324 -15.68 11.69 -21.45
C VAL A 324 -14.46 11.49 -20.57
N TYR A 325 -13.67 12.54 -20.40
CA TYR A 325 -12.62 12.60 -19.39
C TYR A 325 -12.62 13.97 -18.70
N TYR A 326 -13.03 13.98 -17.44
CA TYR A 326 -12.91 15.14 -16.57
C TYR A 326 -11.73 14.95 -15.63
N ASP A 327 -10.69 15.74 -15.86
CA ASP A 327 -9.43 15.71 -15.12
C ASP A 327 -9.40 16.72 -13.95
N PHE A 328 -10.41 17.57 -13.85
CA PHE A 328 -10.54 18.63 -12.84
C PHE A 328 -9.30 19.53 -12.76
N VAL A 329 -8.60 19.77 -13.87
CA VAL A 329 -7.48 20.73 -13.93
C VAL A 329 -8.00 22.12 -14.25
N ARG A 330 -7.66 23.08 -13.38
CA ARG A 330 -7.94 24.50 -13.61
C ARG A 330 -6.77 25.17 -14.34
N GLU A 331 -6.90 25.30 -15.65
CA GLU A 331 -6.01 26.12 -16.48
C GLU A 331 -6.48 27.58 -16.50
N PRO A 332 -5.58 28.57 -16.71
CA PRO A 332 -5.96 29.99 -16.74
C PRO A 332 -7.11 30.32 -17.70
N ALA A 333 -7.20 29.65 -18.85
CA ALA A 333 -8.29 29.82 -19.81
C ALA A 333 -9.65 29.27 -19.29
N THR A 334 -9.61 28.21 -18.48
CA THR A 334 -10.80 27.58 -17.86
C THR A 334 -11.25 28.29 -16.58
N GLN A 335 -10.36 29.06 -15.94
CA GLN A 335 -10.73 29.90 -14.79
C GLN A 335 -11.72 31.01 -15.15
N ALA A 336 -11.80 31.41 -16.43
CA ALA A 336 -12.73 32.45 -16.89
C ALA A 336 -14.20 32.00 -16.89
N ASN A 337 -14.48 30.69 -16.86
CA ASN A 337 -15.84 30.15 -16.81
C ASN A 337 -15.94 28.99 -15.81
N GLU A 338 -16.15 29.32 -14.53
CA GLU A 338 -16.20 28.37 -13.41
C GLU A 338 -17.37 27.38 -13.46
N LEU A 339 -18.31 27.56 -14.40
CA LEU A 339 -19.49 26.71 -14.58
C LEU A 339 -19.26 25.55 -15.56
N ILE A 340 -18.15 25.54 -16.29
CA ILE A 340 -17.86 24.50 -17.29
C ILE A 340 -16.69 23.64 -16.81
N LEU A 341 -16.89 22.33 -16.83
CA LEU A 341 -15.89 21.30 -16.64
C LEU A 341 -15.51 20.73 -18.02
N PRO A 342 -14.34 21.07 -18.57
CA PRO A 342 -13.99 20.63 -19.92
C PRO A 342 -13.79 19.12 -19.99
N ASN A 343 -14.54 18.45 -20.86
CA ASN A 343 -14.18 17.13 -21.37
C ASN A 343 -12.84 17.20 -22.12
N ARG A 344 -11.84 16.47 -21.63
CA ARG A 344 -10.47 16.39 -22.19
C ARG A 344 -10.28 15.24 -23.17
N ALA A 345 -11.28 14.39 -23.34
CA ALA A 345 -11.20 13.25 -24.23
C ALA A 345 -11.10 13.68 -25.70
N LYS A 346 -10.42 12.86 -26.52
CA LYS A 346 -10.27 13.13 -27.95
C LYS A 346 -11.61 13.18 -28.69
N ALA A 347 -12.59 12.41 -28.23
CA ALA A 347 -13.94 12.34 -28.79
C ALA A 347 -14.90 13.40 -28.20
N ALA A 348 -14.40 14.41 -27.48
CA ALA A 348 -15.24 15.44 -26.87
C ALA A 348 -16.09 16.21 -27.89
N THR A 349 -17.39 16.29 -27.62
CA THR A 349 -18.35 17.16 -28.31
C THR A 349 -18.74 18.36 -27.44
N GLU A 350 -19.38 19.38 -28.01
CA GLU A 350 -19.83 20.58 -27.29
C GLU A 350 -20.72 20.23 -26.07
N ASN A 351 -21.63 19.27 -26.23
CA ASN A 351 -22.57 18.84 -25.18
C ASN A 351 -21.96 17.85 -24.18
N SER A 352 -20.78 17.32 -24.48
CA SER A 352 -20.06 16.40 -23.60
C SER A 352 -19.21 17.12 -22.55
N HIS A 353 -19.06 18.45 -22.63
CA HIS A 353 -18.49 19.22 -21.53
C HIS A 353 -19.47 19.25 -20.35
N GLY A 354 -18.93 19.17 -19.13
CA GLY A 354 -19.74 19.15 -17.92
C GLY A 354 -20.23 20.56 -17.58
N THR A 355 -21.51 20.70 -17.27
CA THR A 355 -22.05 21.93 -16.65
C THR A 355 -22.12 21.74 -15.14
N ILE A 356 -21.33 22.52 -14.42
CA ILE A 356 -21.26 22.50 -12.95
C ILE A 356 -22.45 23.28 -12.38
N ILE A 357 -23.22 22.64 -11.51
CA ILE A 357 -24.35 23.24 -10.81
C ILE A 357 -24.09 23.12 -9.32
N GLY A 358 -24.02 24.25 -8.61
CA GLY A 358 -23.99 24.30 -7.15
C GLY A 358 -22.66 23.92 -6.48
N CYS A 359 -21.85 23.07 -7.12
CA CYS A 359 -20.58 22.60 -6.56
C CYS A 359 -19.54 23.73 -6.40
N ASP A 360 -18.77 23.64 -5.31
CA ASP A 360 -17.60 24.48 -5.08
C ASP A 360 -16.31 23.75 -5.48
N TRP A 361 -15.34 24.49 -6.00
CA TRP A 361 -13.99 23.97 -6.24
C TRP A 361 -13.21 23.84 -4.93
N THR A 362 -12.51 22.72 -4.76
CA THR A 362 -11.71 22.42 -3.57
C THR A 362 -10.46 21.61 -3.91
N ASP A 363 -9.65 21.27 -2.92
CA ASP A 363 -8.49 20.40 -3.07
C ASP A 363 -8.92 18.93 -3.25
N GLY A 364 -8.24 18.26 -4.19
CA GLY A 364 -8.39 16.85 -4.54
C GLY A 364 -7.48 15.93 -3.72
N ARG A 365 -7.11 14.79 -4.31
CA ARG A 365 -6.29 13.74 -3.65
C ARG A 365 -4.93 14.21 -3.12
N TRP A 366 -4.28 15.15 -3.78
CA TRP A 366 -2.97 15.67 -3.41
C TRP A 366 -2.88 17.17 -3.67
N LYS A 367 -1.87 17.83 -3.09
CA LYS A 367 -1.69 19.27 -3.23
C LYS A 367 -1.62 19.69 -4.70
N GLY A 368 -2.45 20.64 -5.11
CA GLY A 368 -2.52 21.15 -6.48
C GLY A 368 -3.42 20.33 -7.42
N LYS A 369 -3.87 19.13 -7.03
CA LYS A 369 -5.01 18.47 -7.68
C LYS A 369 -6.28 19.14 -7.18
N HIS A 370 -7.20 19.48 -8.09
CA HIS A 370 -8.48 20.08 -7.71
C HIS A 370 -9.60 19.05 -7.83
N ALA A 371 -10.68 19.31 -7.10
CA ALA A 371 -11.90 18.53 -7.05
C ALA A 371 -13.13 19.44 -7.01
N LEU A 372 -14.31 18.87 -7.24
CA LEU A 372 -15.59 19.50 -6.91
C LEU A 372 -16.17 18.89 -5.63
N ASP A 373 -16.68 19.75 -4.77
CA ASP A 373 -17.32 19.43 -3.50
C ASP A 373 -18.84 19.31 -3.68
N PHE A 374 -19.42 18.25 -3.10
CA PHE A 374 -20.85 17.93 -3.15
C PHE A 374 -21.38 17.95 -1.71
N LYS A 375 -22.12 19.00 -1.35
CA LYS A 375 -22.62 19.25 0.01
C LYS A 375 -24.11 19.55 0.07
N SER A 376 -24.64 20.12 -1.01
CA SER A 376 -26.03 20.54 -1.16
C SER A 376 -26.78 19.65 -2.16
N VAL A 377 -28.10 19.55 -1.98
CA VAL A 377 -29.01 18.78 -2.83
C VAL A 377 -29.01 19.21 -4.30
N PHE A 378 -28.46 20.38 -4.59
CA PHE A 378 -28.36 20.93 -5.94
C PHE A 378 -27.06 20.56 -6.66
N ASP A 379 -26.07 20.05 -5.93
CA ASP A 379 -24.69 19.91 -6.41
C ASP A 379 -24.58 18.75 -7.40
N ARG A 380 -24.33 19.06 -8.66
CA ARG A 380 -24.25 18.07 -9.74
C ARG A 380 -23.49 18.60 -10.95
N ILE A 381 -23.05 17.69 -11.79
CA ILE A 381 -22.46 18.01 -13.09
C ILE A 381 -23.35 17.41 -14.17
N LEU A 382 -23.83 18.24 -15.10
CA LEU A 382 -24.66 17.78 -16.22
C LEU A 382 -23.81 17.53 -17.45
N LEU A 383 -24.09 16.45 -18.19
CA LEU A 383 -23.41 16.14 -19.44
C LEU A 383 -24.32 15.31 -20.36
N SER A 384 -24.00 15.32 -21.65
CA SER A 384 -24.67 14.51 -22.67
C SER A 384 -23.63 13.80 -23.51
N VAL A 385 -23.83 12.51 -23.73
CA VAL A 385 -23.02 11.70 -24.64
C VAL A 385 -23.93 11.21 -25.75
N GLU A 386 -23.56 11.50 -26.99
CA GLU A 386 -24.37 11.19 -28.16
C GLU A 386 -24.21 9.72 -28.57
N GLY A 387 -25.31 9.13 -29.05
CA GLY A 387 -25.33 7.77 -29.55
C GLY A 387 -25.95 6.78 -28.58
N GLN A 388 -25.79 5.50 -28.91
CA GLN A 388 -26.26 4.38 -28.13
C GLN A 388 -25.09 3.41 -27.97
N HIS A 389 -24.85 2.97 -26.73
CA HIS A 389 -23.59 2.31 -26.37
C HIS A 389 -23.82 0.88 -25.92
N GLU A 390 -23.33 -0.08 -26.70
CA GLU A 390 -23.37 -1.51 -26.37
C GLU A 390 -22.37 -1.87 -25.25
N LYS A 391 -21.24 -1.18 -25.22
CA LYS A 391 -20.11 -1.45 -24.32
C LYS A 391 -19.68 -0.16 -23.64
N VAL A 392 -19.71 -0.16 -22.32
CA VAL A 392 -19.37 1.04 -21.54
C VAL A 392 -18.49 0.66 -20.37
N THR A 393 -17.36 1.36 -20.23
CA THR A 393 -16.59 1.36 -18.99
C THR A 393 -16.65 2.74 -18.36
N CYS A 394 -17.03 2.82 -17.09
CA CYS A 394 -17.06 4.07 -16.32
C CYS A 394 -16.16 3.94 -15.10
N MET A 395 -15.37 4.97 -14.82
CA MET A 395 -14.53 5.05 -13.63
C MET A 395 -14.64 6.43 -12.99
N VAL A 396 -14.62 6.47 -11.65
CA VAL A 396 -14.62 7.72 -10.88
C VAL A 396 -13.64 7.61 -9.72
N LYS A 397 -12.90 8.70 -9.47
CA LYS A 397 -12.16 8.90 -8.22
C LYS A 397 -12.98 9.81 -7.32
N ILE A 398 -13.48 9.22 -6.24
CA ILE A 398 -14.48 9.81 -5.36
C ILE A 398 -14.05 9.66 -3.90
N ARG A 399 -14.36 10.67 -3.08
CA ARG A 399 -14.27 10.64 -1.63
C ARG A 399 -15.66 10.81 -1.06
N VAL A 400 -16.23 9.77 -0.47
CA VAL A 400 -17.55 9.85 0.16
C VAL A 400 -17.34 10.20 1.63
N ASP A 401 -17.78 11.37 2.06
CA ASP A 401 -17.53 11.88 3.42
C ASP A 401 -18.48 11.28 4.46
N ALA A 402 -19.70 10.88 4.06
CA ALA A 402 -20.67 10.24 4.94
C ALA A 402 -21.74 9.46 4.15
N LEU A 403 -22.13 8.30 4.67
CA LEU A 403 -23.32 7.57 4.25
C LEU A 403 -24.55 8.15 4.95
N LYS A 404 -25.47 8.75 4.20
CA LYS A 404 -26.67 9.42 4.76
C LYS A 404 -27.90 8.51 4.84
N GLY A 405 -27.70 7.19 4.71
CA GLY A 405 -28.79 6.22 4.57
C GLY A 405 -29.39 6.21 3.16
N GLY A 406 -29.97 5.08 2.77
CA GLY A 406 -30.59 4.89 1.47
C GLY A 406 -29.63 5.02 0.29
N THR A 407 -30.11 5.58 -0.82
CA THR A 407 -29.41 5.54 -2.13
C THR A 407 -28.69 6.85 -2.42
N THR A 408 -27.36 6.82 -2.45
CA THR A 408 -26.48 7.93 -2.83
C THR A 408 -26.08 7.81 -4.32
N PRO A 409 -26.50 8.72 -5.20
CA PRO A 409 -26.18 8.66 -6.63
C PRO A 409 -24.70 8.97 -6.91
N ILE A 410 -24.12 8.28 -7.89
CA ILE A 410 -22.80 8.56 -8.47
C ILE A 410 -22.97 9.13 -9.88
N LEU A 411 -23.66 8.38 -10.74
CA LEU A 411 -23.95 8.72 -12.14
C LEU A 411 -25.36 8.26 -12.47
N THR A 412 -26.23 9.15 -12.92
CA THR A 412 -27.64 8.81 -13.21
C THR A 412 -28.16 9.53 -14.44
N SER A 413 -29.19 8.96 -15.07
CA SER A 413 -29.97 9.64 -16.09
C SER A 413 -30.96 10.61 -15.43
N ARG A 414 -31.13 11.82 -15.97
CA ARG A 414 -31.99 12.86 -15.37
C ARG A 414 -33.47 12.71 -15.67
N SER A 415 -33.81 11.93 -16.66
CA SER A 415 -35.19 11.62 -17.01
C SER A 415 -35.36 10.10 -16.95
N LEU A 416 -36.60 9.62 -16.83
CA LEU A 416 -36.94 8.20 -16.97
C LEU A 416 -36.78 7.78 -18.44
N LEU A 417 -35.59 8.01 -19.00
CA LEU A 417 -35.25 7.62 -20.35
C LEU A 417 -35.28 6.11 -20.43
N PRO A 418 -35.95 5.55 -21.45
CA PRO A 418 -35.73 4.16 -21.82
C PRO A 418 -34.23 3.90 -21.96
N ARG A 419 -33.74 2.79 -21.41
CA ARG A 419 -32.32 2.40 -21.44
C ARG A 419 -31.35 3.34 -20.70
N GLY A 420 -31.88 4.28 -19.90
CA GLY A 420 -31.08 5.15 -19.05
C GLY A 420 -30.32 4.40 -17.95
N LEU A 421 -29.12 4.89 -17.64
CA LEU A 421 -28.22 4.36 -16.61
C LEU A 421 -28.49 4.99 -15.24
N HIS A 422 -28.44 4.18 -14.17
CA HIS A 422 -28.33 4.64 -12.79
C HIS A 422 -27.28 3.83 -12.03
N TRP A 423 -26.28 4.52 -11.49
CA TRP A 423 -25.21 3.93 -10.68
C TRP A 423 -25.09 4.67 -9.35
N SER A 424 -25.16 3.93 -8.25
CA SER A 424 -25.32 4.47 -6.91
C SER A 424 -24.69 3.59 -5.83
N ILE A 425 -24.46 4.20 -4.66
CA ILE A 425 -24.12 3.53 -3.42
C ILE A 425 -25.40 3.38 -2.61
N GLU A 426 -25.75 2.16 -2.22
CA GLU A 426 -26.91 1.90 -1.37
C GLU A 426 -26.45 1.49 0.03
N THR A 427 -26.86 2.26 1.04
CA THR A 427 -26.56 1.96 2.44
C THR A 427 -27.39 0.75 2.88
N ASP A 428 -26.76 -0.19 3.56
CA ASP A 428 -27.42 -1.39 4.05
C ASP A 428 -28.51 -1.04 5.09
N LEU A 429 -29.65 -1.72 4.99
CA LEU A 429 -30.82 -1.43 5.83
C LEU A 429 -30.66 -1.94 7.27
N GLU A 430 -29.93 -3.05 7.44
CA GLU A 430 -29.72 -3.66 8.76
C GLU A 430 -28.50 -3.05 9.44
N ASN A 431 -27.50 -2.66 8.66
CA ASN A 431 -26.29 -2.05 9.17
C ASN A 431 -25.89 -0.80 8.38
N SER A 432 -26.25 0.38 8.90
CA SER A 432 -25.95 1.68 8.26
C SER A 432 -24.47 2.02 8.12
N SER A 433 -23.56 1.22 8.71
CA SER A 433 -22.11 1.31 8.49
C SER A 433 -21.63 0.56 7.26
N LEU A 434 -22.49 -0.19 6.57
CA LEU A 434 -22.15 -0.92 5.36
C LEU A 434 -22.90 -0.37 4.16
N ALA A 435 -22.29 -0.45 2.98
CA ALA A 435 -22.93 -0.09 1.73
C ALA A 435 -22.49 -0.99 0.58
N ARG A 436 -23.37 -1.07 -0.42
CA ARG A 436 -23.18 -1.85 -1.66
C ARG A 436 -23.21 -0.92 -2.88
N LEU A 437 -22.58 -1.36 -3.96
CA LEU A 437 -22.74 -0.69 -5.25
C LEU A 437 -23.95 -1.27 -5.96
N VAL A 438 -24.77 -0.39 -6.52
CA VAL A 438 -25.96 -0.75 -7.28
C VAL A 438 -25.91 -0.09 -8.64
N TRP A 439 -26.06 -0.92 -9.68
CA TRP A 439 -26.12 -0.51 -11.06
C TRP A 439 -27.48 -0.91 -11.63
N ARG A 440 -28.15 0.02 -12.31
CA ARG A 440 -29.47 -0.18 -12.92
C ARG A 440 -29.50 0.37 -14.33
N ARG A 441 -30.22 -0.32 -15.22
CA ARG A 441 -30.62 0.16 -16.55
C ARG A 441 -32.14 0.17 -16.64
N ASN A 442 -32.72 1.29 -17.04
CA ASN A 442 -34.14 1.35 -17.34
C ASN A 442 -34.48 0.41 -18.51
N GLY A 443 -35.70 -0.13 -18.54
CA GLY A 443 -36.12 -0.97 -19.66
C GLY A 443 -36.21 -0.20 -20.99
N ASP A 444 -36.40 -0.91 -22.10
CA ASP A 444 -36.47 -0.31 -23.45
C ASP A 444 -37.74 0.54 -23.68
N SER A 445 -38.69 0.48 -22.74
CA SER A 445 -39.87 1.32 -22.65
C SER A 445 -40.22 1.62 -21.18
N ASN A 446 -41.07 2.61 -20.93
CA ASN A 446 -41.52 2.92 -19.57
C ASN A 446 -42.33 1.80 -18.90
N THR A 447 -42.74 0.77 -19.66
CA THR A 447 -43.50 -0.38 -19.17
C THR A 447 -42.64 -1.63 -18.96
N SER A 448 -41.41 -1.66 -19.45
CA SER A 448 -40.48 -2.78 -19.25
C SER A 448 -39.76 -2.68 -17.90
N LEU A 449 -39.55 -3.82 -17.25
CA LEU A 449 -38.83 -3.89 -15.98
C LEU A 449 -37.37 -3.43 -16.16
N PRO A 450 -36.82 -2.69 -15.19
CA PRO A 450 -35.40 -2.33 -15.21
C PRO A 450 -34.53 -3.56 -14.95
N LEU A 451 -33.29 -3.50 -15.45
CA LEU A 451 -32.22 -4.42 -15.10
C LEU A 451 -31.48 -3.84 -13.89
N GLU A 452 -31.20 -4.66 -12.87
CA GLU A 452 -30.53 -4.22 -11.65
C GLU A 452 -29.49 -5.26 -11.20
N PHE A 453 -28.32 -4.77 -10.80
CA PHE A 453 -27.24 -5.56 -10.22
C PHE A 453 -26.73 -4.87 -8.96
N SER A 454 -26.54 -5.65 -7.90
CA SER A 454 -26.05 -5.17 -6.61
C SER A 454 -24.92 -6.04 -6.12
N THR A 455 -23.85 -5.42 -5.60
CA THR A 455 -22.79 -6.16 -4.92
C THR A 455 -23.24 -6.62 -3.53
N PRO A 456 -22.49 -7.54 -2.89
CA PRO A 456 -22.49 -7.62 -1.43
C PRO A 456 -22.11 -6.26 -0.80
N PRO A 457 -22.40 -6.02 0.48
CA PRO A 457 -21.89 -4.84 1.18
C PRO A 457 -20.36 -4.89 1.25
N ILE A 458 -19.72 -4.02 0.46
CA ILE A 458 -18.27 -4.01 0.25
C ILE A 458 -17.63 -2.68 0.63
N LEU A 459 -18.42 -1.63 0.83
CA LEU A 459 -17.99 -0.34 1.37
C LEU A 459 -18.36 -0.25 2.85
N ARG A 460 -17.48 0.36 3.65
CA ARG A 460 -17.68 0.50 5.08
C ARG A 460 -17.59 1.96 5.54
N GLY A 461 -18.32 2.29 6.60
CA GLY A 461 -18.40 3.64 7.18
C GLY A 461 -17.04 4.16 7.66
N GLU A 462 -16.15 3.27 8.08
CA GLU A 462 -14.80 3.60 8.52
C GLU A 462 -13.93 4.14 7.37
N GLN A 463 -14.25 3.78 6.12
CA GLN A 463 -13.52 4.23 4.94
C GLN A 463 -14.04 5.58 4.42
N MET A 464 -15.11 6.13 5.00
CA MET A 464 -15.64 7.43 4.60
C MET A 464 -14.61 8.54 4.89
N GLY A 465 -14.55 9.54 4.02
CA GLY A 465 -13.55 10.59 4.05
C GLY A 465 -12.23 10.22 3.37
N THR A 466 -12.11 9.02 2.81
CA THR A 466 -10.95 8.58 2.01
C THR A 466 -11.25 8.49 0.52
N TRP A 467 -10.22 8.67 -0.32
CA TRP A 467 -10.35 8.62 -1.76
C TRP A 467 -10.32 7.18 -2.25
N ILE A 468 -11.38 6.78 -2.96
CA ILE A 468 -11.52 5.46 -3.57
C ILE A 468 -11.69 5.58 -5.08
N GLN A 469 -11.35 4.52 -5.80
CA GLN A 469 -11.79 4.34 -7.18
C GLN A 469 -13.02 3.44 -7.21
N LEU A 470 -14.07 3.88 -7.87
CA LEU A 470 -15.19 3.02 -8.24
C LEU A 470 -15.20 2.86 -9.76
N ALA A 471 -15.53 1.66 -10.24
CA ALA A 471 -15.70 1.42 -11.66
C ALA A 471 -16.79 0.38 -11.95
N PHE A 472 -17.34 0.45 -13.17
CA PHE A 472 -18.08 -0.66 -13.76
C PHE A 472 -17.71 -0.86 -15.22
N ILE A 473 -17.85 -2.09 -15.69
CA ILE A 473 -17.68 -2.51 -17.07
C ILE A 473 -18.97 -3.21 -17.50
N TRP A 474 -19.64 -2.66 -18.51
CA TRP A 474 -20.88 -3.17 -19.07
C TRP A 474 -20.66 -3.61 -20.51
N ASN A 475 -21.16 -4.81 -20.84
CA ASN A 475 -21.21 -5.29 -22.22
C ASN A 475 -22.57 -5.96 -22.47
N SER A 476 -23.44 -5.27 -23.21
CA SER A 476 -24.80 -5.74 -23.46
C SER A 476 -24.86 -6.93 -24.41
N SER A 477 -23.89 -7.09 -25.33
CA SER A 477 -23.77 -8.28 -26.20
C SER A 477 -23.52 -9.57 -25.43
N LYS A 478 -22.84 -9.46 -24.28
CA LYS A 478 -22.54 -10.58 -23.39
C LYS A 478 -23.53 -10.68 -22.22
N GLY A 479 -24.36 -9.66 -22.00
CA GLY A 479 -25.20 -9.53 -20.80
C GLY A 479 -24.38 -9.46 -19.50
N GLN A 480 -23.16 -8.93 -19.56
CA GLN A 480 -22.20 -8.95 -18.46
C GLN A 480 -22.01 -7.55 -17.86
N LEU A 481 -22.01 -7.51 -16.52
CA LEU A 481 -21.59 -6.38 -15.73
C LEU A 481 -20.48 -6.86 -14.79
N GLN A 482 -19.44 -6.04 -14.62
CA GLN A 482 -18.42 -6.24 -13.60
C GLN A 482 -18.18 -4.92 -12.86
N GLN A 483 -18.21 -4.96 -11.53
CA GLN A 483 -17.95 -3.78 -10.69
C GLN A 483 -16.64 -3.89 -9.93
N PHE A 484 -16.00 -2.75 -9.69
CA PHE A 484 -14.67 -2.65 -9.08
C PHE A 484 -14.62 -1.61 -7.99
N VAL A 485 -13.81 -1.90 -6.96
CA VAL A 485 -13.35 -0.92 -5.98
C VAL A 485 -11.84 -0.99 -5.91
N ASP A 486 -11.19 0.15 -6.05
CA ASP A 486 -9.73 0.29 -5.98
C ASP A 486 -8.98 -0.65 -6.93
N GLY A 487 -9.47 -0.72 -8.17
CA GLY A 487 -8.88 -1.57 -9.21
C GLY A 487 -9.15 -3.07 -9.05
N LYS A 488 -9.80 -3.50 -7.96
CA LYS A 488 -10.14 -4.92 -7.71
C LYS A 488 -11.59 -5.17 -8.06
N SER A 489 -11.84 -6.26 -8.78
CA SER A 489 -13.19 -6.77 -9.01
C SER A 489 -13.82 -7.13 -7.67
N VAL A 490 -15.01 -6.59 -7.39
CA VAL A 490 -15.78 -6.88 -6.16
C VAL A 490 -17.00 -7.74 -6.44
N ASP A 491 -17.13 -8.21 -7.68
CA ASP A 491 -18.28 -8.97 -8.12
C ASP A 491 -18.09 -10.49 -8.01
N THR A 492 -19.20 -11.16 -7.72
CA THR A 492 -19.36 -12.62 -7.76
C THR A 492 -20.00 -12.97 -9.09
N GLN A 493 -19.29 -13.71 -9.97
CA GLN A 493 -19.71 -14.15 -11.30
C GLN A 493 -21.24 -14.18 -11.49
N TRP A 494 -21.77 -13.24 -12.27
CA TRP A 494 -23.18 -13.26 -12.67
C TRP A 494 -23.28 -13.84 -14.09
N ASP A 495 -23.44 -15.15 -14.16
CA ASP A 495 -23.93 -15.82 -15.35
C ASP A 495 -25.45 -15.99 -15.19
N ARG A 496 -26.24 -15.39 -16.09
CA ARG A 496 -27.66 -15.72 -16.21
C ARG A 496 -28.01 -16.01 -17.65
N THR A 497 -28.05 -17.31 -17.92
CA THR A 497 -28.74 -18.04 -18.99
C THR A 497 -30.25 -17.73 -19.13
N SER A 498 -30.74 -16.60 -18.65
CA SER A 498 -32.17 -16.23 -18.68
C SER A 498 -32.44 -14.77 -19.09
N ILE A 499 -31.43 -14.05 -19.57
CA ILE A 499 -31.61 -12.72 -20.15
C ILE A 499 -31.79 -12.94 -21.66
N ASP A 500 -32.93 -12.54 -22.21
CA ASP A 500 -33.18 -12.57 -23.64
C ASP A 500 -32.04 -11.83 -24.34
N SER A 501 -31.49 -12.43 -25.40
CA SER A 501 -30.30 -11.98 -26.17
C SER A 501 -30.43 -10.60 -26.83
N SER A 502 -31.41 -9.80 -26.41
CA SER A 502 -31.77 -8.46 -26.89
C SER A 502 -31.55 -7.38 -25.82
N THR A 503 -30.64 -7.56 -24.85
CA THR A 503 -30.26 -6.46 -23.93
C THR A 503 -29.65 -5.30 -24.68
N GLY A 504 -30.46 -4.25 -24.86
CA GLY A 504 -30.13 -3.11 -25.69
C GLY A 504 -29.00 -2.24 -25.14
N GLU A 505 -28.53 -1.37 -26.03
CA GLU A 505 -27.57 -0.30 -25.79
C GLU A 505 -27.97 0.59 -24.59
N LEU A 506 -27.00 1.30 -23.99
CA LEU A 506 -27.25 2.36 -23.02
C LEU A 506 -27.51 3.70 -23.72
N ASP A 507 -28.50 4.44 -23.23
CA ASP A 507 -28.72 5.83 -23.62
C ASP A 507 -28.04 6.75 -22.60
N LEU A 508 -27.04 7.50 -23.06
CA LEU A 508 -26.20 8.38 -22.24
C LEU A 508 -26.41 9.86 -22.57
N SER A 509 -27.51 10.20 -23.25
CA SER A 509 -27.79 11.54 -23.76
C SER A 509 -28.20 12.55 -22.68
N ASP A 510 -28.51 12.12 -21.46
CA ASP A 510 -29.01 12.99 -20.39
C ASP A 510 -28.50 12.58 -18.99
N LEU A 511 -27.19 12.74 -18.76
CA LEU A 511 -26.52 12.29 -17.55
C LEU A 511 -26.33 13.41 -16.52
N GLN A 512 -26.30 13.00 -15.24
CA GLN A 512 -25.86 13.81 -14.11
C GLN A 512 -24.90 13.02 -13.21
N ILE A 513 -23.78 13.66 -12.84
CA ILE A 513 -22.81 13.14 -11.87
C ILE A 513 -23.08 13.81 -10.51
N GLY A 514 -23.04 13.03 -9.44
CA GLY A 514 -23.38 13.48 -8.09
C GLY A 514 -24.88 13.51 -7.86
N ASN A 515 -25.42 14.61 -7.32
CA ASN A 515 -26.80 14.62 -6.81
C ASN A 515 -27.87 14.63 -7.90
N GLY A 516 -28.86 13.76 -7.75
CA GLY A 516 -29.96 13.64 -8.67
C GLY A 516 -30.91 14.85 -8.66
N SER A 517 -31.51 15.15 -9.81
CA SER A 517 -32.61 16.12 -9.88
C SER A 517 -33.84 15.59 -9.11
N PRO A 518 -34.55 16.43 -8.32
CA PRO A 518 -35.68 16.00 -7.49
C PRO A 518 -36.78 15.24 -8.25
N THR A 519 -36.99 15.56 -9.54
CA THR A 519 -38.00 14.94 -10.41
C THR A 519 -37.73 13.46 -10.77
N VAL A 520 -36.54 12.92 -10.51
CA VAL A 520 -36.19 11.50 -10.73
C VAL A 520 -36.31 10.68 -9.45
N MET A 521 -36.04 11.31 -8.31
CA MET A 521 -36.02 10.67 -6.99
C MET A 521 -37.39 10.64 -6.31
N GLU A 522 -38.42 11.29 -6.87
CA GLU A 522 -39.78 11.32 -6.33
C GLU A 522 -40.48 9.95 -6.24
N ALA A 523 -39.93 8.89 -6.85
CA ALA A 523 -40.42 7.52 -6.69
C ALA A 523 -39.75 6.73 -5.55
N ASP A 524 -38.59 7.17 -5.03
CA ASP A 524 -37.83 6.48 -3.99
C ASP A 524 -37.62 7.39 -2.78
N THR A 525 -38.46 7.20 -1.75
CA THR A 525 -38.45 8.00 -0.51
C THR A 525 -37.17 7.84 0.32
N ARG A 526 -36.20 7.04 -0.14
CA ARG A 526 -34.91 6.77 0.51
C ARG A 526 -33.71 7.39 -0.20
N ALA A 527 -33.90 8.13 -1.29
CA ALA A 527 -32.78 8.65 -2.05
C ALA A 527 -32.08 9.82 -1.29
N SER A 528 -30.78 9.67 -1.02
CA SER A 528 -29.94 10.63 -0.32
C SER A 528 -28.99 11.35 -1.28
N ASN A 529 -28.38 12.44 -0.82
CA ASN A 529 -27.42 13.21 -1.61
C ASN A 529 -25.99 12.78 -1.29
N LEU A 530 -25.16 12.69 -2.32
CA LEU A 530 -23.72 12.60 -2.21
C LEU A 530 -23.21 13.73 -1.30
N CYS A 531 -22.49 13.31 -0.27
CA CYS A 531 -21.70 14.15 0.60
C CYS A 531 -20.25 13.75 0.36
N GLY A 532 -19.47 14.58 -0.32
CA GLY A 532 -18.13 14.17 -0.70
C GLY A 532 -17.53 14.98 -1.83
N ARG A 533 -16.50 14.41 -2.46
CA ARG A 533 -15.71 15.07 -3.51
C ARG A 533 -15.44 14.14 -4.67
N ILE A 534 -15.36 14.70 -5.88
CA ILE A 534 -14.90 13.99 -7.08
C ILE A 534 -13.76 14.79 -7.69
N ASP A 535 -12.65 14.12 -7.99
CA ASP A 535 -11.49 14.75 -8.64
C ASP A 535 -11.12 14.14 -9.99
N GLU A 536 -11.77 13.06 -10.41
CA GLU A 536 -11.54 12.47 -11.73
C GLU A 536 -12.73 11.62 -12.15
N PHE A 537 -13.16 11.76 -13.40
CA PHE A 537 -14.25 10.98 -13.98
C PHE A 537 -13.93 10.63 -15.42
N MET A 538 -14.20 9.39 -15.81
CA MET A 538 -13.95 8.92 -17.17
C MET A 538 -14.97 7.88 -17.63
N LEU A 539 -15.30 7.94 -18.93
CA LEU A 539 -16.27 7.09 -19.60
C LEU A 539 -15.73 6.66 -20.96
N PHE A 540 -15.70 5.36 -21.23
CA PHE A 540 -15.18 4.75 -22.46
C PHE A 540 -16.26 3.95 -23.19
N ASP A 541 -16.23 4.00 -24.52
CA ASP A 541 -17.06 3.20 -25.45
C ASP A 541 -16.43 1.82 -25.76
N ARG A 542 -15.79 1.22 -24.74
CA ARG A 542 -15.19 -0.11 -24.86
C ARG A 542 -15.20 -0.85 -23.52
N GLU A 543 -15.09 -2.16 -23.60
CA GLU A 543 -14.83 -3.04 -22.45
C GLU A 543 -13.34 -2.95 -22.13
N LEU A 544 -12.98 -2.25 -21.04
CA LEU A 544 -11.62 -2.33 -20.52
C LEU A 544 -11.39 -3.72 -19.94
N ALA A 545 -10.16 -4.22 -20.02
CA ALA A 545 -9.80 -5.41 -19.28
C ALA A 545 -9.64 -5.09 -17.78
N PRO A 546 -9.90 -6.05 -16.86
CA PRO A 546 -9.75 -5.84 -15.41
C PRO A 546 -8.39 -5.27 -14.99
N HIS A 547 -7.31 -5.67 -15.66
CA HIS A 547 -5.97 -5.15 -15.40
C HIS A 547 -5.79 -3.70 -15.85
N GLU A 548 -6.52 -3.22 -16.86
CA GLU A 548 -6.52 -1.79 -17.24
C GLU A 548 -7.15 -0.97 -16.10
N VAL A 549 -8.31 -1.40 -15.58
CA VAL A 549 -8.97 -0.77 -14.41
C VAL A 549 -8.03 -0.74 -13.20
N GLN A 550 -7.35 -1.85 -12.94
CA GLN A 550 -6.34 -1.93 -11.88
C GLN A 550 -5.18 -0.95 -12.12
N ALA A 551 -4.68 -0.83 -13.34
CA ALA A 551 -3.64 0.12 -13.69
C ALA A 551 -4.09 1.58 -13.53
N PHE A 552 -5.38 1.89 -13.71
CA PHE A 552 -5.93 3.23 -13.42
C PHE A 552 -5.99 3.53 -11.91
N HIS A 553 -6.01 2.50 -11.06
CA HIS A 553 -5.88 2.66 -9.62
C HIS A 553 -4.42 2.79 -9.19
N ASN A 554 -3.57 1.85 -9.65
CA ASN A 554 -2.17 1.71 -9.27
C ASN A 554 -1.26 2.49 -10.22
N LEU A 555 -1.17 3.79 -10.04
CA LEU A 555 -0.46 4.68 -10.97
C LEU A 555 1.04 4.38 -11.16
N GLY A 556 1.68 3.58 -10.29
CA GLY A 556 3.10 3.19 -10.38
C GLY A 556 3.34 1.73 -10.81
N ARG A 557 2.31 1.04 -11.31
CA ARG A 557 2.41 -0.35 -11.77
C ARG A 557 1.98 -0.48 -13.21
N SER A 558 2.79 -1.21 -13.98
CA SER A 558 2.53 -1.49 -15.39
C SER A 558 2.45 -3.00 -15.58
N TYR A 559 1.40 -3.46 -16.26
CA TYR A 559 1.13 -4.89 -16.45
C TYR A 559 1.37 -5.26 -17.91
N TRP A 560 2.08 -6.35 -18.14
CA TRP A 560 2.24 -6.93 -19.46
C TRP A 560 0.93 -7.63 -19.88
N THR A 561 0.43 -7.28 -21.06
CA THR A 561 -0.84 -7.77 -21.62
C THR A 561 -0.64 -8.55 -22.90
N ASN A 562 0.40 -8.22 -23.68
CA ASN A 562 0.62 -8.70 -25.04
C ASN A 562 -0.57 -8.47 -25.99
N ASN A 563 -1.34 -7.38 -25.82
CA ASN A 563 -2.50 -7.14 -26.69
C ASN A 563 -2.09 -6.85 -28.15
N GLY A 564 -0.87 -6.37 -28.40
CA GLY A 564 -0.27 -6.22 -29.74
C GLY A 564 0.10 -7.55 -30.41
N ARG A 565 0.22 -8.64 -29.63
CA ARG A 565 0.47 -10.02 -30.09
C ARG A 565 1.78 -10.24 -30.84
N ASP A 566 2.79 -9.44 -30.56
CA ASP A 566 4.13 -9.58 -31.14
C ASP A 566 5.21 -9.86 -30.08
N GLY A 567 4.86 -9.80 -28.79
CA GLY A 567 5.78 -10.02 -27.69
C GLY A 567 6.77 -8.87 -27.47
N ASP A 568 6.67 -7.76 -28.22
CA ASP A 568 7.67 -6.69 -28.22
C ASP A 568 7.50 -5.78 -27.00
N TRP A 569 8.52 -5.74 -26.13
CA TRP A 569 8.53 -4.91 -24.93
C TRP A 569 8.31 -3.42 -25.23
N GLU A 570 8.78 -2.95 -26.38
CA GLU A 570 8.71 -1.52 -26.74
C GLU A 570 7.37 -1.13 -27.35
N ASP A 571 6.53 -2.09 -27.78
CA ASP A 571 5.17 -1.78 -28.23
C ASP A 571 4.28 -1.49 -27.03
N ALA A 572 3.88 -0.23 -26.90
CA ALA A 572 2.96 0.23 -25.87
C ALA A 572 1.66 -0.60 -25.84
N ASN A 573 1.19 -1.12 -26.98
CA ASN A 573 -0.01 -1.97 -27.02
C ASN A 573 0.13 -3.26 -26.22
N ASN A 574 1.35 -3.74 -25.94
CA ASN A 574 1.58 -4.92 -25.12
C ASN A 574 1.57 -4.67 -23.61
N TRP A 575 1.33 -3.43 -23.20
CA TRP A 575 1.21 -3.06 -21.80
C TRP A 575 -0.22 -2.61 -21.46
N SER A 576 -0.54 -2.64 -20.17
CA SER A 576 -1.86 -2.27 -19.66
C SER A 576 -2.25 -0.86 -20.08
N GLY A 577 -3.36 -0.74 -20.80
CA GLY A 577 -3.88 0.53 -21.31
C GLY A 577 -3.25 0.99 -22.62
N GLY A 578 -2.37 0.19 -23.24
CA GLY A 578 -1.68 0.58 -24.47
C GLY A 578 -0.54 1.58 -24.23
N ILE A 579 0.16 1.44 -23.10
CA ILE A 579 1.03 2.45 -22.50
C ILE A 579 2.37 1.83 -22.12
N SER A 580 3.47 2.31 -22.70
CA SER A 580 4.80 1.89 -22.28
C SER A 580 5.08 2.27 -20.81
N PRO A 581 5.72 1.40 -20.02
CA PRO A 581 6.00 1.70 -18.62
C PRO A 581 6.93 2.90 -18.45
N ASN A 582 6.69 3.68 -17.39
CA ASN A 582 7.57 4.78 -17.04
C ASN A 582 8.82 4.29 -16.31
N PRO A 583 9.93 5.05 -16.37
CA PRO A 583 11.00 4.89 -15.40
C PRO A 583 10.42 4.94 -13.99
N GLY A 584 10.79 3.97 -13.15
CA GLY A 584 10.34 3.81 -11.77
C GLY A 584 9.09 2.95 -11.58
N ASP A 585 8.39 2.55 -12.66
CA ASP A 585 7.25 1.64 -12.54
C ASP A 585 7.69 0.26 -12.10
N ASP A 586 6.84 -0.40 -11.31
CA ASP A 586 6.93 -1.84 -11.08
C ASP A 586 6.23 -2.58 -12.19
N LEU A 587 6.94 -3.53 -12.80
CA LEU A 587 6.49 -4.23 -13.99
C LEU A 587 6.00 -5.63 -13.61
N TYR A 588 4.79 -5.96 -14.01
CA TYR A 588 4.17 -7.27 -13.74
C TYR A 588 3.97 -8.04 -15.04
N ILE A 589 4.67 -9.16 -15.18
CA ILE A 589 4.66 -10.02 -16.36
C ILE A 589 4.05 -11.36 -15.97
N ASN A 590 2.75 -11.48 -16.24
CA ASN A 590 1.92 -12.62 -15.85
C ASN A 590 1.31 -13.31 -17.09
N ARG A 591 2.09 -13.40 -18.17
CA ARG A 591 1.72 -14.08 -19.41
C ARG A 591 2.80 -15.09 -19.82
N PRO A 592 2.45 -16.36 -20.08
CA PRO A 592 3.42 -17.38 -20.46
C PRO A 592 3.48 -17.62 -21.98
N GLY A 593 4.46 -18.43 -22.42
CA GLY A 593 4.42 -19.08 -23.72
C GLY A 593 4.47 -18.11 -24.90
N ASP A 594 3.52 -18.19 -25.82
CA ASP A 594 3.46 -17.30 -26.99
C ASP A 594 3.07 -15.86 -26.62
N GLU A 595 2.58 -15.64 -25.38
CA GLU A 595 2.24 -14.32 -24.85
C GLU A 595 3.37 -13.67 -24.03
N ARG A 596 4.56 -14.30 -24.00
CA ARG A 596 5.71 -13.85 -23.23
C ARG A 596 6.19 -12.45 -23.62
N ALA A 597 6.83 -11.77 -22.67
CA ALA A 597 7.52 -10.51 -22.92
C ALA A 597 8.92 -10.74 -23.50
N ARG A 598 9.34 -9.93 -24.48
CA ARG A 598 10.69 -9.96 -25.08
C ARG A 598 11.36 -8.60 -25.01
N TYR A 599 12.36 -8.48 -24.15
CA TYR A 599 13.15 -7.26 -24.00
C TYR A 599 14.34 -7.26 -24.96
N ARG A 600 14.44 -6.22 -25.79
CA ARG A 600 15.55 -5.99 -26.75
C ARG A 600 16.06 -4.54 -26.72
N ALA A 601 15.58 -3.72 -25.80
CA ALA A 601 15.61 -2.28 -25.93
C ALA A 601 17.01 -1.68 -25.77
N TYR A 602 17.27 -0.61 -26.52
CA TYR A 602 18.50 0.18 -26.42
C TYR A 602 18.34 1.44 -25.57
N ALA A 603 17.10 1.81 -25.23
CA ALA A 603 16.78 2.98 -24.42
C ALA A 603 16.91 2.66 -22.92
N LYS A 604 17.66 3.51 -22.19
CA LYS A 604 17.90 3.34 -20.76
C LYS A 604 16.74 3.90 -19.93
N ALA A 605 15.63 3.17 -19.87
CA ALA A 605 14.68 3.32 -18.77
C ALA A 605 15.26 2.63 -17.53
N ASN A 606 14.94 3.16 -16.34
CA ASN A 606 15.27 2.51 -15.06
C ASN A 606 13.99 2.31 -14.27
N TYR A 607 13.57 1.06 -14.17
CA TYR A 607 12.30 0.64 -13.58
C TYR A 607 12.43 0.44 -12.06
N GLY A 608 11.29 0.31 -11.37
CA GLY A 608 11.24 0.09 -9.93
C GLY A 608 11.63 -1.35 -9.58
N ALA A 609 10.77 -2.29 -9.97
CA ALA A 609 10.96 -3.73 -9.86
C ALA A 609 10.43 -4.46 -11.11
N ILE A 610 10.90 -5.69 -11.33
CA ILE A 610 10.28 -6.61 -12.29
C ILE A 610 9.77 -7.83 -11.53
N HIS A 611 8.51 -8.16 -11.77
CA HIS A 611 7.82 -9.32 -11.20
C HIS A 611 7.35 -10.21 -12.34
N VAL A 612 7.94 -11.40 -12.47
CA VAL A 612 7.56 -12.39 -13.47
C VAL A 612 6.84 -13.53 -12.75
N GLY A 613 5.59 -13.81 -13.13
CA GLY A 613 4.82 -14.90 -12.51
C GLY A 613 4.44 -14.59 -11.08
N ASN A 614 3.70 -13.50 -10.87
CA ASN A 614 3.32 -13.03 -9.54
C ASN A 614 1.81 -13.15 -9.33
N PHE A 615 1.41 -13.54 -8.11
CA PHE A 615 0.05 -13.85 -7.67
C PHE A 615 -0.41 -15.28 -7.95
N SER A 616 -1.24 -15.80 -7.03
CA SER A 616 -1.75 -17.16 -7.06
C SER A 616 -2.43 -17.50 -8.38
N GLY A 617 -1.97 -18.58 -9.02
CA GLY A 617 -2.49 -19.09 -10.29
C GLY A 617 -2.10 -18.27 -11.53
N GLN A 618 -1.19 -17.30 -11.40
CA GLN A 618 -0.62 -16.58 -12.54
C GLN A 618 0.69 -17.23 -12.98
N VAL A 619 0.92 -17.27 -14.30
CA VAL A 619 2.16 -17.77 -14.91
C VAL A 619 2.78 -16.67 -15.77
N GLY A 620 4.08 -16.42 -15.62
CA GLY A 620 4.80 -15.35 -16.35
C GLY A 620 6.07 -15.83 -17.03
N ASP A 621 6.33 -15.32 -18.23
CA ASP A 621 7.53 -15.61 -19.01
C ASP A 621 8.14 -14.31 -19.58
N LEU A 622 9.43 -14.08 -19.30
CA LEU A 622 10.23 -12.96 -19.81
C LEU A 622 11.50 -13.48 -20.47
N ILE A 623 11.80 -13.00 -21.68
CA ILE A 623 13.11 -13.18 -22.32
C ILE A 623 13.82 -11.84 -22.47
N VAL A 624 15.07 -11.76 -21.99
CA VAL A 624 15.99 -10.66 -22.27
C VAL A 624 16.95 -11.10 -23.38
N GLU A 625 16.88 -10.46 -24.54
CA GLU A 625 17.61 -10.84 -25.75
C GLU A 625 18.71 -9.84 -26.13
N GLY A 626 18.91 -8.79 -25.33
CA GLY A 626 19.94 -7.77 -25.53
C GLY A 626 19.64 -6.47 -24.79
N GLY A 627 20.47 -5.44 -25.00
CA GLY A 627 20.23 -4.10 -24.47
C GLY A 627 20.73 -3.87 -23.04
N VAL A 628 20.19 -2.85 -22.37
CA VAL A 628 20.52 -2.52 -20.96
C VAL A 628 19.24 -2.35 -20.15
N LEU A 629 18.88 -3.37 -19.38
CA LEU A 629 17.70 -3.37 -18.52
C LEU A 629 18.08 -2.97 -17.09
N ASN A 630 17.73 -1.75 -16.69
CA ASN A 630 17.97 -1.28 -15.31
C ASN A 630 16.69 -1.38 -14.48
N VAL A 631 16.82 -2.01 -13.33
CA VAL A 631 15.80 -2.21 -12.30
C VAL A 631 16.43 -1.97 -10.93
N ASP A 632 17.24 -0.91 -10.85
CA ASP A 632 18.04 -0.56 -9.68
C ASP A 632 17.70 0.83 -9.13
N ARG A 633 16.64 1.47 -9.65
CA ARG A 633 16.24 2.83 -9.29
C ARG A 633 15.93 3.00 -7.81
N ASN A 634 15.11 2.11 -7.25
CA ASN A 634 14.66 2.19 -5.87
C ASN A 634 15.38 1.14 -5.00
N PRO A 635 16.27 1.55 -4.08
CA PRO A 635 17.13 0.62 -3.33
C PRO A 635 16.40 -0.37 -2.43
N THR A 636 15.12 -0.14 -2.13
CA THR A 636 14.29 -1.01 -1.28
C THR A 636 13.42 -1.98 -2.07
N PHE A 637 13.36 -1.81 -3.39
CA PHE A 637 12.52 -2.64 -4.25
C PHE A 637 13.25 -3.91 -4.66
N MET A 638 12.48 -5.01 -4.75
CA MET A 638 12.98 -6.35 -5.00
C MET A 638 12.33 -6.89 -6.26
N SER A 639 13.14 -7.35 -7.22
CA SER A 639 12.60 -8.06 -8.37
C SER A 639 12.36 -9.51 -8.01
N ARG A 640 11.32 -10.10 -8.61
CA ARG A 640 10.87 -11.46 -8.28
C ARG A 640 10.55 -12.28 -9.51
N VAL A 641 10.88 -13.56 -9.44
CA VAL A 641 10.50 -14.56 -10.43
C VAL A 641 9.83 -15.71 -9.67
N GLY A 642 8.51 -15.84 -9.81
CA GLY A 642 7.71 -16.74 -8.98
C GLY A 642 7.50 -16.19 -7.57
N ALA A 643 6.34 -15.58 -7.31
CA ALA A 643 6.00 -15.04 -5.99
C ALA A 643 4.49 -14.92 -5.75
N SER A 644 4.08 -14.87 -4.48
CA SER A 644 2.67 -14.80 -4.06
C SER A 644 1.80 -15.92 -4.61
N GLY A 645 2.34 -17.14 -4.70
CA GLY A 645 1.72 -18.34 -5.26
C GLY A 645 1.74 -18.45 -6.79
N GLY A 646 2.58 -17.66 -7.47
CA GLY A 646 2.69 -17.61 -8.93
C GLY A 646 3.90 -18.36 -9.48
N GLU A 647 3.84 -18.71 -10.78
CA GLU A 647 4.92 -19.40 -11.50
C GLU A 647 5.63 -18.44 -12.46
N GLY A 648 6.93 -18.23 -12.28
CA GLY A 648 7.72 -17.28 -13.07
C GLY A 648 8.89 -17.92 -13.79
N LYS A 649 9.12 -17.51 -15.04
CA LYS A 649 10.31 -17.88 -15.82
C LYS A 649 10.97 -16.68 -16.47
N LEU A 650 12.26 -16.48 -16.24
CA LEU A 650 13.06 -15.43 -16.86
C LEU A 650 14.27 -16.04 -17.58
N ILE A 651 14.38 -15.81 -18.88
CA ILE A 651 15.48 -16.28 -19.72
C ILE A 651 16.35 -15.07 -20.13
N HIS A 652 17.57 -15.00 -19.64
CA HIS A 652 18.53 -13.95 -19.97
C HIS A 652 19.53 -14.50 -20.99
N ARG A 653 19.34 -14.17 -22.27
CA ARG A 653 20.17 -14.65 -23.39
C ARG A 653 21.34 -13.73 -23.71
N ASP A 654 21.14 -12.43 -23.59
CA ASP A 654 22.16 -11.41 -23.84
C ASP A 654 21.78 -10.07 -23.17
N GLY A 655 22.67 -9.09 -23.18
CA GLY A 655 22.46 -7.74 -22.62
C GLY A 655 22.95 -7.57 -21.18
N ASP A 656 22.94 -6.32 -20.69
CA ASP A 656 23.33 -5.94 -19.34
C ASP A 656 22.07 -5.72 -18.48
N VAL A 657 21.78 -6.66 -17.58
CA VAL A 657 20.65 -6.61 -16.65
C VAL A 657 21.17 -6.21 -15.28
N ARG A 658 20.67 -5.08 -14.76
CA ARG A 658 21.02 -4.57 -13.43
C ARG A 658 19.79 -4.56 -12.55
N ILE A 659 19.84 -5.25 -11.43
CA ILE A 659 18.74 -5.39 -10.49
C ILE A 659 19.29 -5.07 -9.11
N ASN A 660 18.50 -4.43 -8.24
CA ASN A 660 18.90 -4.26 -6.84
C ASN A 660 19.05 -5.61 -6.13
N THR A 661 17.93 -6.30 -5.87
CA THR A 661 17.89 -7.63 -5.26
C THR A 661 16.96 -8.52 -6.09
N LEU A 662 17.33 -9.80 -6.25
CA LEU A 662 16.53 -10.81 -6.95
C LEU A 662 16.10 -11.92 -6.01
N GLN A 663 14.80 -12.24 -6.02
CA GLN A 663 14.23 -13.39 -5.32
C GLN A 663 13.53 -14.32 -6.30
N ILE A 664 13.75 -15.62 -6.15
CA ILE A 664 13.23 -16.64 -7.05
C ILE A 664 12.49 -17.69 -6.21
N GLY A 665 11.19 -17.90 -6.44
CA GLY A 665 10.39 -18.83 -5.64
C GLY A 665 10.30 -18.42 -4.17
N LEU A 666 9.56 -17.34 -3.87
CA LEU A 666 9.67 -16.64 -2.57
C LEU A 666 8.76 -17.15 -1.44
N ASP A 667 7.63 -17.78 -1.76
CA ASP A 667 6.62 -18.16 -0.79
C ASP A 667 5.83 -19.39 -1.22
N ASP A 668 5.13 -20.02 -0.27
CA ASP A 668 4.21 -21.15 -0.47
C ASP A 668 3.42 -21.08 -1.78
N GLY A 669 3.58 -22.11 -2.61
CA GLY A 669 2.96 -22.26 -3.92
C GLY A 669 3.60 -21.43 -5.04
N SER A 670 4.71 -20.73 -4.78
CA SER A 670 5.48 -20.02 -5.81
C SER A 670 6.58 -20.89 -6.39
N GLU A 671 6.68 -20.88 -7.71
CA GLU A 671 7.74 -21.55 -8.46
C GLU A 671 8.47 -20.54 -9.34
N GLY A 672 9.80 -20.49 -9.26
CA GLY A 672 10.59 -19.50 -9.98
C GLY A 672 11.79 -20.10 -10.71
N HIS A 673 12.02 -19.67 -11.96
CA HIS A 673 13.16 -20.11 -12.77
C HIS A 673 13.86 -18.92 -13.42
N TYR A 674 15.13 -18.69 -13.08
CA TYR A 674 15.98 -17.73 -13.77
C TYR A 674 17.10 -18.45 -14.52
N LEU A 675 17.16 -18.28 -15.84
CA LEU A 675 18.14 -18.93 -16.71
C LEU A 675 19.07 -17.88 -17.32
N LEU A 676 20.31 -17.79 -16.83
CA LEU A 676 21.38 -16.98 -17.38
C LEU A 676 22.13 -17.77 -18.47
N GLN A 677 21.91 -17.40 -19.72
CA GLN A 677 22.40 -18.05 -20.93
C GLN A 677 23.33 -17.15 -21.76
N GLY A 678 23.64 -15.95 -21.26
CA GLY A 678 24.55 -14.99 -21.89
C GLY A 678 24.35 -13.57 -21.35
N GLY A 679 25.23 -12.65 -21.71
CA GLY A 679 25.21 -11.27 -21.21
C GLY A 679 25.71 -11.13 -19.77
N ARG A 680 25.31 -10.07 -19.08
CA ARG A 680 25.72 -9.78 -17.70
C ARG A 680 24.53 -9.51 -16.79
N LEU A 681 24.43 -10.26 -15.71
CA LEU A 681 23.54 -9.99 -14.59
C LEU A 681 24.32 -9.39 -13.42
N LEU A 682 23.96 -8.17 -13.03
CA LEU A 682 24.47 -7.50 -11.84
C LEU A 682 23.36 -7.33 -10.80
N LEU A 683 23.57 -7.90 -9.61
CA LEU A 683 22.73 -7.69 -8.43
C LEU A 683 23.41 -6.68 -7.50
N SER A 684 23.00 -5.41 -7.60
CA SER A 684 23.76 -4.27 -7.06
C SER A 684 23.48 -3.96 -5.58
N ARG A 685 22.54 -4.65 -4.95
CA ARG A 685 22.11 -4.46 -3.55
C ARG A 685 21.70 -5.78 -2.90
N ALA A 686 21.42 -5.69 -1.62
CA ALA A 686 20.70 -6.69 -0.85
C ALA A 686 19.71 -5.94 0.06
N PRO A 687 18.66 -6.61 0.56
CA PRO A 687 17.76 -6.03 1.55
C PRO A 687 18.55 -5.59 2.78
N LEU A 688 18.08 -4.56 3.46
CA LEU A 688 18.82 -3.90 4.54
C LEU A 688 19.27 -4.83 5.67
N GLU A 689 18.56 -5.95 5.84
CA GLU A 689 18.72 -6.91 6.93
C GLU A 689 19.06 -8.33 6.43
N LYS A 690 19.11 -8.53 5.11
CA LYS A 690 19.54 -9.81 4.53
C LYS A 690 20.89 -9.60 3.85
N ARG A 691 21.89 -10.41 4.21
CA ARG A 691 23.22 -10.41 3.57
C ARG A 691 23.21 -10.98 2.14
N TYR A 692 22.04 -11.10 1.49
CA TYR A 692 21.88 -11.82 0.24
C TYR A 692 21.30 -10.95 -0.87
N SER A 693 22.09 -10.78 -1.94
CA SER A 693 21.66 -10.13 -3.18
C SER A 693 20.78 -11.04 -4.04
N LEU A 694 20.95 -12.35 -3.91
CA LEU A 694 20.17 -13.38 -4.57
C LEU A 694 19.60 -14.34 -3.52
N SER A 695 18.29 -14.51 -3.56
CA SER A 695 17.58 -15.53 -2.78
C SER A 695 16.87 -16.51 -3.71
N VAL A 696 17.03 -17.80 -3.45
CA VAL A 696 16.41 -18.86 -4.26
C VAL A 696 15.68 -19.84 -3.33
N GLY A 697 14.36 -19.96 -3.49
CA GLY A 697 13.52 -20.90 -2.73
C GLY A 697 13.35 -20.54 -1.26
N GLU A 698 12.77 -19.39 -0.93
CA GLU A 698 12.49 -19.02 0.47
C GLU A 698 11.03 -19.33 0.85
N ASN A 699 10.74 -19.47 2.16
CA ASN A 699 9.41 -19.54 2.76
C ASN A 699 8.43 -20.53 2.11
N ASP A 700 8.83 -21.79 1.98
CA ASP A 700 8.04 -22.86 1.32
C ASP A 700 7.86 -22.67 -0.20
N GLY A 701 8.63 -21.77 -0.80
CA GLY A 701 8.72 -21.59 -2.26
C GLY A 701 9.80 -22.46 -2.89
N GLU A 702 9.64 -22.71 -4.20
CA GLU A 702 10.60 -23.48 -5.01
C GLU A 702 11.28 -22.57 -6.03
N GLY A 703 12.61 -22.49 -5.99
CA GLY A 703 13.38 -21.61 -6.86
C GLY A 703 14.53 -22.32 -7.56
N VAL A 704 14.78 -21.95 -8.82
CA VAL A 704 15.94 -22.39 -9.59
C VAL A 704 16.63 -21.19 -10.21
N PHE A 705 17.92 -21.04 -9.93
CA PHE A 705 18.81 -20.15 -10.68
C PHE A 705 19.82 -21.02 -11.45
N SER A 706 19.83 -20.90 -12.78
CA SER A 706 20.76 -21.63 -13.64
C SER A 706 21.66 -20.67 -14.41
N ILE A 707 22.96 -20.95 -14.45
CA ILE A 707 23.91 -20.27 -15.33
C ILE A 707 24.61 -21.27 -16.26
N SER A 708 24.61 -20.95 -17.56
CA SER A 708 25.26 -21.76 -18.60
C SER A 708 26.24 -20.96 -19.46
N ASN A 709 26.10 -19.63 -19.50
CA ASN A 709 26.98 -18.70 -20.19
C ASN A 709 26.76 -17.28 -19.60
N GLY A 710 27.65 -16.34 -19.87
CA GLY A 710 27.60 -14.96 -19.41
C GLY A 710 28.22 -14.76 -18.02
N THR A 711 27.91 -13.62 -17.40
CA THR A 711 28.48 -13.21 -16.11
C THR A 711 27.41 -12.99 -15.05
N LEU A 712 27.55 -13.61 -13.87
CA LEU A 712 26.84 -13.23 -12.65
C LEU A 712 27.78 -12.43 -11.72
N THR A 713 27.32 -11.27 -11.27
CA THR A 713 28.00 -10.45 -10.27
C THR A 713 27.00 -10.03 -9.19
N THR A 714 27.33 -10.23 -7.93
CA THR A 714 26.48 -9.77 -6.81
C THR A 714 27.23 -8.82 -5.88
N ARG A 715 26.48 -7.97 -5.18
CA ARG A 715 27.02 -7.08 -4.14
C ARG A 715 27.28 -7.79 -2.82
N GLN A 716 26.39 -8.71 -2.44
CA GLN A 716 26.52 -9.51 -1.22
C GLN A 716 26.27 -10.98 -1.56
N GLY A 717 25.91 -11.80 -0.58
CA GLY A 717 25.80 -13.24 -0.73
C GLY A 717 24.64 -13.77 -1.56
N VAL A 718 24.60 -15.10 -1.62
CA VAL A 718 23.54 -15.93 -2.19
C VAL A 718 23.00 -16.85 -1.09
N ILE A 719 21.68 -16.97 -1.00
CA ILE A 719 21.02 -17.95 -0.14
C ILE A 719 20.15 -18.91 -0.94
N LEU A 720 20.27 -20.21 -0.65
CA LEU A 720 19.45 -21.28 -1.19
C LEU A 720 18.63 -21.90 -0.06
N GLY A 721 17.31 -21.83 -0.17
CA GLY A 721 16.42 -22.33 0.86
C GLY A 721 16.35 -21.43 2.08
N ARG A 722 15.16 -21.33 2.68
CA ARG A 722 14.95 -20.88 4.07
C ARG A 722 13.50 -21.14 4.46
N SER A 723 13.24 -21.40 5.75
CA SER A 723 11.85 -21.54 6.26
C SER A 723 11.05 -22.56 5.45
N GLU A 724 11.54 -23.80 5.37
CA GLU A 724 10.99 -24.91 4.57
C GLU A 724 11.05 -24.77 3.03
N GLY A 725 11.45 -23.60 2.49
CA GLY A 725 11.64 -23.40 1.05
C GLY A 725 12.86 -24.14 0.49
N GLN A 726 12.83 -24.47 -0.79
CA GLN A 726 13.88 -25.23 -1.49
C GLN A 726 14.44 -24.45 -2.69
N GLY A 727 15.75 -24.18 -2.63
CA GLY A 727 16.46 -23.48 -3.70
C GLY A 727 17.45 -24.38 -4.43
N VAL A 728 17.55 -24.20 -5.74
CA VAL A 728 18.57 -24.83 -6.59
C VAL A 728 19.42 -23.77 -7.27
N PHE A 729 20.73 -23.83 -7.08
CA PHE A 729 21.69 -23.07 -7.88
C PHE A 729 22.43 -24.02 -8.81
N GLN A 730 22.29 -23.80 -10.11
CA GLN A 730 22.79 -24.73 -11.12
C GLN A 730 23.87 -24.07 -11.98
N VAL A 731 25.02 -24.72 -12.08
CA VAL A 731 26.13 -24.33 -12.96
C VAL A 731 26.27 -25.36 -14.07
N ILE A 732 26.11 -24.92 -15.31
CA ILE A 732 26.10 -25.77 -16.50
C ILE A 732 27.36 -25.49 -17.34
N GLY A 733 28.35 -26.36 -17.21
CA GLY A 733 29.55 -26.36 -18.02
C GLY A 733 30.52 -25.22 -17.73
N SER A 734 31.44 -25.02 -18.66
CA SER A 734 32.60 -24.13 -18.57
C SER A 734 32.46 -22.82 -19.35
N GLN A 735 31.27 -22.56 -19.92
CA GLN A 735 31.06 -21.44 -20.85
C GLN A 735 30.62 -20.12 -20.19
N ALA A 736 30.40 -20.10 -18.87
CA ALA A 736 30.15 -18.84 -18.17
C ALA A 736 31.48 -18.06 -17.99
N ASP A 737 31.44 -16.76 -18.23
CA ASP A 737 32.63 -15.91 -18.14
C ASP A 737 33.09 -15.75 -16.67
N ALA A 738 32.12 -15.60 -15.75
CA ALA A 738 32.37 -15.51 -14.32
C ALA A 738 31.09 -15.70 -13.48
N ILE A 739 31.27 -16.31 -12.30
CA ILE A 739 30.28 -16.36 -11.22
C ILE A 739 30.94 -15.75 -9.98
N ALA A 740 30.71 -14.46 -9.75
CA ALA A 740 31.44 -13.69 -8.74
C ALA A 740 30.48 -13.11 -7.68
N ILE A 741 30.37 -13.80 -6.56
CA ILE A 741 29.51 -13.43 -5.44
C ILE A 741 30.26 -12.46 -4.54
N GLY A 742 29.65 -11.32 -4.21
CA GLY A 742 30.25 -10.28 -3.36
C GLY A 742 31.38 -9.49 -4.01
N SER A 743 31.46 -9.47 -5.34
CA SER A 743 32.54 -8.78 -6.08
C SER A 743 32.19 -7.35 -6.47
N PHE A 744 30.96 -6.90 -6.21
CA PHE A 744 30.51 -5.56 -6.55
C PHE A 744 30.32 -4.67 -5.32
N GLY A 745 31.04 -3.56 -5.26
CA GLY A 745 30.92 -2.60 -4.17
C GLY A 745 31.91 -2.91 -3.04
N SER A 746 31.45 -2.79 -1.79
CA SER A 746 32.30 -2.79 -0.60
C SER A 746 31.77 -3.76 0.47
N LYS A 747 31.08 -4.81 0.06
CA LYS A 747 30.46 -5.78 0.97
C LYS A 747 30.83 -7.16 0.51
N ASP A 748 31.15 -8.02 1.46
CA ASP A 748 31.62 -9.35 1.15
C ASP A 748 30.50 -10.24 0.63
N GLY A 749 30.93 -11.25 -0.11
CA GLY A 749 30.10 -12.37 -0.49
C GLY A 749 29.76 -13.22 0.73
N GLU A 750 28.76 -14.08 0.55
CA GLU A 750 28.40 -15.13 1.49
C GLU A 750 27.70 -16.21 0.68
N TRP A 751 27.94 -17.47 1.02
CA TRP A 751 27.15 -18.58 0.50
C TRP A 751 26.43 -19.23 1.67
N TYR A 752 25.11 -19.38 1.55
CA TYR A 752 24.31 -20.09 2.54
C TYR A 752 23.39 -21.08 1.85
N GLN A 753 23.50 -22.35 2.22
CA GLN A 753 22.66 -23.42 1.69
C GLN A 753 21.94 -24.12 2.83
N SER A 754 20.60 -24.05 2.80
CA SER A 754 19.73 -24.70 3.77
C SER A 754 19.52 -26.18 3.48
N SER A 755 18.99 -26.92 4.47
CA SER A 755 18.56 -28.31 4.31
C SER A 755 17.63 -28.50 3.12
N GLY A 756 17.85 -29.56 2.34
CA GLY A 756 17.06 -29.90 1.15
C GLY A 756 17.36 -29.04 -0.09
N SER A 757 18.04 -27.90 0.06
CA SER A 757 18.47 -27.07 -1.07
C SER A 757 19.73 -27.60 -1.72
N MET A 758 19.92 -27.29 -3.00
CA MET A 758 20.87 -27.99 -3.87
C MET A 758 21.79 -27.05 -4.65
N LEU A 759 23.09 -27.36 -4.63
CA LEU A 759 24.04 -26.92 -5.63
C LEU A 759 24.12 -28.01 -6.72
N ASP A 760 23.70 -27.70 -7.95
CA ASP A 760 23.71 -28.61 -9.10
C ASP A 760 24.84 -28.26 -10.06
N VAL A 761 25.81 -29.18 -10.22
CA VAL A 761 27.02 -28.99 -11.00
C VAL A 761 27.00 -29.93 -12.19
N ARG A 762 27.03 -29.37 -13.40
CA ARG A 762 27.04 -30.17 -14.63
C ARG A 762 28.30 -29.92 -15.43
N ILE A 763 29.15 -30.93 -15.52
CA ILE A 763 30.51 -30.85 -16.09
C ILE A 763 30.46 -31.13 -17.59
N ASP A 764 31.04 -30.24 -18.39
CA ASP A 764 31.26 -30.44 -19.83
C ASP A 764 32.72 -30.83 -20.14
N ASP A 765 33.06 -30.98 -21.42
CA ASP A 765 34.40 -31.31 -21.89
C ASP A 765 35.47 -30.29 -21.44
N GLY A 766 35.07 -29.03 -21.23
CA GLY A 766 35.93 -27.95 -20.72
C GLY A 766 35.94 -27.85 -19.19
N GLY A 767 35.13 -28.65 -18.49
CA GLY A 767 35.02 -28.69 -17.04
C GLY A 767 33.79 -27.95 -16.52
N ILE A 768 34.00 -27.05 -15.56
CA ILE A 768 32.97 -26.27 -14.89
C ILE A 768 33.49 -24.85 -14.63
N THR A 769 32.60 -23.86 -14.67
CA THR A 769 32.92 -22.50 -14.23
C THR A 769 32.86 -22.43 -12.69
N PRO A 770 33.96 -22.15 -11.97
CA PRO A 770 33.93 -22.10 -10.52
C PRO A 770 33.14 -20.90 -9.99
N ILE A 771 32.40 -21.11 -8.89
CA ILE A 771 31.76 -20.05 -8.11
C ILE A 771 32.81 -19.40 -7.21
N ARG A 772 32.97 -18.08 -7.28
CA ARG A 772 33.91 -17.33 -6.44
C ARG A 772 33.17 -16.51 -5.40
N ILE A 773 33.36 -16.81 -4.11
CA ILE A 773 32.89 -16.00 -3.00
C ILE A 773 34.00 -14.99 -2.65
N ASN A 774 33.75 -13.72 -2.91
CA ASN A 774 34.76 -12.66 -2.82
C ASN A 774 34.63 -11.89 -1.52
N GLU A 775 35.78 -11.52 -0.98
CA GLU A 775 35.96 -10.51 0.07
C GLU A 775 36.24 -9.18 -0.62
N ALA A 776 35.43 -8.16 -0.37
CA ALA A 776 35.38 -6.94 -1.17
C ALA A 776 36.31 -5.83 -0.65
N ASP A 777 36.54 -5.76 0.65
CA ASP A 777 37.43 -4.79 1.30
C ASP A 777 38.84 -5.33 1.56
N GLY A 778 39.02 -6.65 1.59
CA GLY A 778 40.33 -7.30 1.71
C GLY A 778 41.05 -6.93 3.01
N ASP A 779 40.26 -6.62 4.05
CA ASP A 779 40.74 -6.20 5.36
C ASP A 779 41.03 -7.39 6.29
N GLY A 780 40.72 -8.62 5.85
CA GLY A 780 40.91 -9.84 6.60
C GLY A 780 39.89 -10.04 7.72
N SER A 781 38.72 -9.40 7.64
CA SER A 781 37.58 -9.63 8.54
C SER A 781 36.78 -10.89 8.17
N ASP A 782 35.87 -11.34 9.04
CA ASP A 782 35.03 -12.55 8.92
C ASP A 782 33.97 -12.44 7.78
N GLY A 783 34.40 -12.14 6.55
CA GLY A 783 33.59 -12.02 5.34
C GLY A 783 33.88 -13.12 4.32
N ALA A 784 33.06 -13.25 3.27
CA ALA A 784 33.22 -14.29 2.24
C ALA A 784 33.04 -15.74 2.75
N ASN A 785 32.21 -15.94 3.78
CA ASN A 785 31.96 -17.23 4.41
C ASN A 785 31.08 -18.16 3.55
N VAL A 786 31.25 -19.47 3.74
CA VAL A 786 30.45 -20.52 3.10
C VAL A 786 29.81 -21.39 4.18
N THR A 787 28.49 -21.51 4.15
CA THR A 787 27.72 -22.36 5.08
C THR A 787 26.92 -23.40 4.32
N PHE A 788 27.11 -24.67 4.69
CA PHE A 788 26.25 -25.79 4.29
C PHE A 788 25.57 -26.34 5.54
N CYS A 789 24.26 -26.11 5.67
CA CYS A 789 23.48 -26.66 6.78
C CYS A 789 23.34 -28.19 6.66
N ALA A 790 23.03 -28.84 7.78
CA ALA A 790 22.72 -30.27 7.79
C ALA A 790 21.60 -30.60 6.78
N GLY A 791 21.88 -31.52 5.86
CA GLY A 791 20.94 -31.93 4.80
C GLY A 791 21.05 -31.14 3.48
N SER A 792 22.02 -30.23 3.36
CA SER A 792 22.38 -29.57 2.09
C SER A 792 22.82 -30.60 1.04
N LEU A 793 22.39 -30.41 -0.22
CA LEU A 793 22.64 -31.35 -1.31
C LEU A 793 23.63 -30.81 -2.36
N LEU A 794 24.50 -31.68 -2.84
CA LEU A 794 25.37 -31.46 -4.01
C LEU A 794 24.99 -32.46 -5.10
N ASN A 795 24.49 -31.99 -6.24
CA ASN A 795 24.35 -32.82 -7.43
C ASN A 795 25.55 -32.62 -8.36
N VAL A 796 26.05 -33.72 -8.92
CA VAL A 796 27.15 -33.70 -9.90
C VAL A 796 26.82 -34.64 -11.05
N GLU A 797 26.90 -34.14 -12.28
CA GLU A 797 26.58 -34.91 -13.50
C GLU A 797 27.50 -34.49 -14.66
N PHE A 798 27.75 -35.40 -15.61
CA PHE A 798 28.36 -35.05 -16.90
C PHE A 798 27.30 -34.64 -17.92
N LEU A 799 27.51 -33.55 -18.65
CA LEU A 799 26.65 -33.15 -19.79
C LEU A 799 26.90 -33.99 -21.05
N GLY A 800 28.03 -34.69 -21.09
CA GLY A 800 28.49 -35.50 -22.22
C GLY A 800 29.05 -36.84 -21.77
N GLU A 801 30.13 -37.30 -22.40
CA GLU A 801 30.78 -38.54 -22.02
C GLU A 801 31.47 -38.41 -20.66
N SER A 802 31.36 -39.45 -19.82
CA SER A 802 32.04 -39.49 -18.53
C SER A 802 33.56 -39.50 -18.72
N GLN A 803 34.24 -38.66 -17.95
CA GLN A 803 35.70 -38.56 -17.97
C GLN A 803 36.27 -38.51 -16.55
N PRO A 804 37.37 -39.22 -16.25
CA PRO A 804 38.02 -39.09 -14.95
C PRO A 804 38.66 -37.71 -14.81
N GLY A 805 38.59 -37.11 -13.63
CA GLY A 805 39.13 -35.78 -13.41
C GLY A 805 38.70 -35.17 -12.08
N SER A 806 39.26 -34.00 -11.78
CA SER A 806 38.94 -33.20 -10.60
C SER A 806 38.68 -31.76 -11.01
N TRP A 807 37.63 -31.16 -10.45
CA TRP A 807 37.18 -29.81 -10.79
C TRP A 807 36.84 -29.02 -9.54
N ASP A 808 37.33 -27.78 -9.49
CA ASP A 808 37.01 -26.83 -8.43
C ASP A 808 35.66 -26.20 -8.73
N VAL A 809 34.68 -26.47 -7.88
CA VAL A 809 33.29 -26.01 -8.05
C VAL A 809 33.10 -24.64 -7.42
N MET A 810 33.69 -24.42 -6.25
CA MET A 810 33.55 -23.18 -5.50
C MET A 810 34.83 -22.87 -4.75
N THR A 811 35.20 -21.59 -4.72
CA THR A 811 36.33 -21.06 -3.94
C THR A 811 35.86 -19.89 -3.09
N TRP A 812 36.36 -19.78 -1.86
CA TRP A 812 36.03 -18.68 -0.94
C TRP A 812 37.27 -18.19 -0.20
N LYS A 813 37.13 -17.08 0.54
CA LYS A 813 38.21 -16.49 1.33
C LYS A 813 37.95 -16.50 2.84
N GLY A 814 36.68 -16.56 3.25
CA GLY A 814 36.28 -16.61 4.64
C GLY A 814 36.30 -18.01 5.23
N ASP A 815 35.46 -18.22 6.24
CA ASP A 815 35.33 -19.50 6.93
C ASP A 815 34.36 -20.45 6.23
N LEU A 816 34.66 -21.75 6.35
CA LEU A 816 33.76 -22.84 5.99
C LEU A 816 33.03 -23.33 7.25
N ASN A 817 31.70 -23.20 7.26
CA ASN A 817 30.83 -23.86 8.23
C ASN A 817 30.05 -25.00 7.54
N ASP A 818 30.60 -26.21 7.59
CA ASP A 818 29.94 -27.41 7.07
C ASP A 818 29.30 -28.23 8.19
N GLU A 819 27.97 -28.33 8.16
CA GLU A 819 27.17 -29.15 9.07
C GLU A 819 26.74 -30.48 8.43
N GLY A 820 27.25 -30.81 7.23
CA GLY A 820 27.00 -32.08 6.55
C GLY A 820 26.44 -31.91 5.14
N LEU A 821 27.18 -31.20 4.28
CA LEU A 821 26.99 -31.30 2.83
C LEU A 821 27.07 -32.77 2.42
N GLN A 822 26.14 -33.20 1.57
CA GLN A 822 26.09 -34.57 1.06
C GLN A 822 25.71 -34.59 -0.40
N PHE A 823 26.02 -35.68 -1.09
CA PHE A 823 25.52 -35.87 -2.44
C PHE A 823 23.99 -35.93 -2.46
N ALA A 824 23.40 -35.39 -3.54
CA ALA A 824 22.00 -35.63 -3.85
C ALA A 824 21.77 -37.14 -4.05
N PRO A 825 20.57 -37.69 -3.71
CA PRO A 825 20.30 -39.12 -3.81
C PRO A 825 20.49 -39.73 -5.20
N THR A 826 20.54 -38.90 -6.24
CA THR A 826 20.73 -39.27 -7.65
C THR A 826 22.19 -39.48 -8.03
N VAL A 827 23.15 -39.04 -7.21
CA VAL A 827 24.58 -39.13 -7.54
C VAL A 827 25.12 -40.50 -7.18
N ASP A 828 25.81 -41.13 -8.14
CA ASP A 828 26.55 -42.36 -7.93
C ASP A 828 27.86 -42.09 -7.19
N SER A 829 27.90 -42.40 -5.89
CA SER A 829 29.09 -42.24 -5.04
C SER A 829 30.23 -43.22 -5.34
N ASP A 830 29.99 -44.24 -6.17
CA ASP A 830 31.07 -45.11 -6.65
C ASP A 830 31.89 -44.40 -7.74
N VAL A 831 31.23 -43.53 -8.52
CA VAL A 831 31.85 -42.70 -9.57
C VAL A 831 32.40 -41.40 -8.98
N TRP A 832 31.61 -40.72 -8.15
CA TRP A 832 31.90 -39.37 -7.67
C TRP A 832 32.37 -39.33 -6.22
N SER A 833 33.26 -38.39 -5.95
CA SER A 833 33.66 -37.97 -4.61
C SER A 833 33.78 -36.46 -4.58
N PHE A 834 33.63 -35.85 -3.40
CA PHE A 834 33.94 -34.44 -3.20
C PHE A 834 34.75 -34.27 -1.92
N GLU A 835 35.50 -33.18 -1.86
CA GLU A 835 36.32 -32.81 -0.71
C GLU A 835 36.41 -31.29 -0.59
N PHE A 836 36.67 -30.84 0.64
CA PHE A 836 37.12 -29.48 0.90
C PHE A 836 38.64 -29.47 0.93
N VAL A 837 39.25 -28.57 0.17
CA VAL A 837 40.70 -28.50 -0.03
C VAL A 837 41.20 -27.13 0.39
N ASP A 838 42.37 -27.08 1.01
CA ASP A 838 43.16 -25.87 1.20
C ASP A 838 44.11 -25.72 0.00
N THR A 839 43.72 -24.90 -0.97
CA THR A 839 44.48 -24.72 -2.21
C THR A 839 45.56 -23.65 -2.12
N ASN A 840 45.51 -22.80 -1.10
CA ASN A 840 46.44 -21.68 -0.90
C ASN A 840 47.45 -21.89 0.25
N GLU A 841 47.37 -23.02 0.94
CA GLU A 841 48.21 -23.42 2.08
C GLU A 841 48.07 -22.49 3.30
N SER A 842 46.89 -21.87 3.51
CA SER A 842 46.60 -21.02 4.68
C SER A 842 46.43 -21.82 5.97
N GLY A 843 46.15 -23.12 5.87
CA GLY A 843 45.72 -23.97 6.98
C GLY A 843 44.20 -24.02 7.16
N THR A 844 43.44 -23.34 6.30
CA THR A 844 41.96 -23.36 6.28
C THR A 844 41.46 -23.84 4.92
N MET A 845 40.38 -24.61 4.90
CA MET A 845 39.79 -25.06 3.64
C MET A 845 39.21 -23.86 2.90
N ASP A 846 39.51 -23.74 1.60
CA ASP A 846 39.14 -22.59 0.76
C ASP A 846 38.43 -22.97 -0.55
N THR A 847 38.34 -24.27 -0.83
CA THR A 847 37.84 -24.79 -2.10
C THR A 847 36.97 -26.04 -1.92
N LEU A 848 35.82 -26.09 -2.60
CA LEU A 848 35.02 -27.31 -2.80
C LEU A 848 35.41 -27.92 -4.14
N ARG A 849 35.95 -29.14 -4.10
CA ARG A 849 36.41 -29.91 -5.27
C ARG A 849 35.58 -31.17 -5.44
N VAL A 850 35.19 -31.47 -6.68
CA VAL A 850 34.56 -32.74 -7.05
C VAL A 850 35.50 -33.55 -7.93
N THR A 851 35.48 -34.87 -7.78
CA THR A 851 36.35 -35.81 -8.50
C THR A 851 35.56 -37.00 -9.01
N ALA A 852 35.70 -37.31 -10.29
CA ALA A 852 35.23 -38.54 -10.92
C ALA A 852 36.40 -39.51 -11.11
N LYS A 853 36.17 -40.79 -10.76
CA LYS A 853 37.17 -41.87 -10.83
C LYS A 853 37.30 -42.53 -12.20
#